data_AF-A0A8S1R9C4-F1
#
_entry.id   AF-A0A8S1R9C4-F1
#
_cell.length_a   1.000
_cell.length_b   1.000
_cell.length_c   1.000
_cell.angle_alpha   90.00
_cell.angle_beta   90.00
_cell.angle_gamma   90.00
#
_symmetry.space_group_name_H-M   'P 1'
#
loop_
_entity.id
_entity.type
_entity.pdbx_description
1 polymer ?
#
loop_
_entity_poly.entity_id
_entity_poly.type
_entity_poly.pdbx_seq_one_letter_code
_entity_poly.pdbx_strand_id
1 'polypeptide(L)'
;MFTKFKDNLRKIDIFGQSITLSFRQEEEYRTSLGGILSLCIIATIISFFYSNIIDFFQKNSVSSEQEQEFSEDPSTVQLLPNNFMFAVQIDQANFTTNPYFNITVEQRAYTRDENGTQVKLPPVYVDLVPCTIEHFKPIFDQYNSSFEASFNQYSLYNFLCPNLEHPLTSNMTVGGAWTSREFSFLKFVVSTCKSNSGNNFSWKPQCKTEEEMLKQLKSSGSFRFQIYTTNYLINPGSPKHFIQPYIAIEQFYSFVPNAMFVQSDIFIRPRTITTDDGILMYPQQSTQTYITRDYMDNREQSAISGLTPGYYGAFYFVRSPYSYAISRKFMRLDELLSYLGGFSQFMIAVIGVIIKFYNREHMIIEMANDLYEFDLNKRRNNTIEANHGLLSSTQKGREALKRSMHKIKGDSSLHIKSMSTFNQKPMMGQFLSPKSIEKQESLKLKEAINSHRSSKLKRVSQLKVQCSAIFEQFKQIMISNQHIGISIKLILSQIMPFQCIQSDECVVLKKAIAQVNKELDIQYIIRQLHEMIKLKRVLFNSDQITLFNFTHRPTISLIRDKRNRKSTVLKQILDNPTQEIVLSQLFTDLVNSYQKLMGLDDQNMTDEQIRFNQRLISLLGQKLPHLLEKELAQASDDDSNDEDPKPEDIISRSS
;
A
#
# COMPACT_ATOMS: atom_id res chain seq x y z
N MET A 1 3.17 29.13 11.74
CA MET A 1 3.68 27.73 11.75
C MET A 1 3.18 26.95 10.53
N PHE A 2 1.87 26.83 10.33
CA PHE A 2 1.26 26.03 9.24
C PHE A 2 1.77 26.35 7.81
N THR A 3 2.06 27.62 7.52
CA THR A 3 2.67 28.05 6.23
C THR A 3 4.03 27.40 6.00
N LYS A 4 5.01 27.61 6.91
CA LYS A 4 6.35 26.99 6.85
C LYS A 4 6.30 25.46 6.70
N PHE A 5 5.29 24.80 7.29
CA PHE A 5 5.08 23.36 7.12
C PHE A 5 4.63 22.99 5.69
N LYS A 6 3.66 23.73 5.11
CA LYS A 6 3.23 23.57 3.71
C LYS A 6 4.40 23.82 2.74
N ASP A 7 5.21 24.83 3.00
CA ASP A 7 6.35 25.21 2.13
C ASP A 7 7.46 24.15 2.17
N ASN A 8 7.73 23.57 3.36
CA ASN A 8 8.64 22.43 3.49
C ASN A 8 8.10 21.17 2.78
N LEU A 9 6.78 20.90 2.84
CA LEU A 9 6.18 19.80 2.08
C LEU A 9 6.34 19.97 0.57
N ARG A 10 6.18 21.18 0.02
CA ARG A 10 6.40 21.42 -1.43
C ARG A 10 7.82 21.07 -1.87
N LYS A 11 8.83 21.24 -1.00
CA LYS A 11 10.22 20.87 -1.32
C LYS A 11 10.46 19.35 -1.39
N ILE A 12 9.62 18.56 -0.71
CA ILE A 12 9.69 17.09 -0.65
C ILE A 12 8.98 16.43 -1.85
N ASP A 13 8.25 17.18 -2.67
CA ASP A 13 7.64 16.67 -3.91
C ASP A 13 8.71 16.25 -4.92
N ILE A 14 8.85 14.93 -5.11
CA ILE A 14 9.79 14.32 -6.07
C ILE A 14 9.25 14.41 -7.51
N PHE A 15 7.95 14.66 -7.68
CA PHE A 15 7.24 14.59 -8.95
C PHE A 15 6.85 15.98 -9.47
N GLY A 16 7.75 16.95 -9.27
CA GLY A 16 7.60 18.32 -9.76
C GLY A 16 7.34 18.36 -11.27
N GLN A 17 6.40 19.21 -11.69
CA GLN A 17 6.11 19.40 -13.11
C GLN A 17 6.97 20.53 -13.66
N SER A 18 7.97 20.19 -14.47
CA SER A 18 8.83 21.17 -15.16
C SER A 18 8.03 22.17 -15.98
N ILE A 19 8.44 23.44 -15.94
CA ILE A 19 7.75 24.56 -16.59
C ILE A 19 8.66 25.17 -17.65
N THR A 20 8.18 25.31 -18.89
CA THR A 20 8.96 25.86 -20.02
C THR A 20 9.19 27.37 -19.95
N LEU A 21 8.51 28.05 -19.02
CA LEU A 21 8.70 29.45 -18.64
C LEU A 21 8.64 29.51 -17.11
N SER A 22 9.60 30.15 -16.46
CA SER A 22 9.70 30.15 -14.99
C SER A 22 8.49 30.81 -14.33
N PHE A 23 7.65 30.02 -13.66
CA PHE A 23 6.49 30.53 -12.94
C PHE A 23 6.92 30.93 -11.52
N ARG A 24 6.72 32.20 -11.15
CA ARG A 24 7.18 32.76 -9.86
C ARG A 24 8.68 32.52 -9.57
N GLN A 25 9.51 32.47 -10.61
CA GLN A 25 10.95 32.13 -10.54
C GLN A 25 11.26 30.66 -10.15
N GLU A 26 10.27 29.76 -10.10
CA GLU A 26 10.47 28.31 -9.95
C GLU A 26 10.52 27.65 -11.36
N GLU A 27 11.47 26.73 -11.59
CA GLU A 27 11.58 25.93 -12.83
C GLU A 27 10.69 24.66 -12.81
N GLU A 28 10.29 24.23 -11.62
CA GLU A 28 9.41 23.09 -11.39
C GLU A 28 8.22 23.48 -10.53
N TYR A 29 7.02 23.18 -11.01
CA TYR A 29 5.81 23.32 -10.21
C TYR A 29 5.64 22.12 -9.26
N ARG A 30 5.88 22.35 -7.97
CA ARG A 30 5.73 21.36 -6.89
C ARG A 30 4.51 21.65 -6.02
N THR A 31 3.78 20.62 -5.58
CA THR A 31 2.57 20.77 -4.74
C THR A 31 2.74 20.16 -3.34
N SER A 32 1.98 20.68 -2.37
CA SER A 32 1.97 20.10 -1.03
C SER A 32 1.29 18.73 -0.99
N LEU A 33 0.48 18.37 -1.99
CA LEU A 33 -0.08 17.02 -2.12
C LEU A 33 0.97 16.03 -2.66
N GLY A 34 1.71 16.42 -3.72
CA GLY A 34 2.84 15.64 -4.24
C GLY A 34 3.93 15.40 -3.17
N GLY A 35 4.20 16.40 -2.33
CA GLY A 35 5.08 16.26 -1.16
C GLY A 35 4.58 15.26 -0.10
N ILE A 36 3.28 15.28 0.24
CA ILE A 36 2.69 14.29 1.16
C ILE A 36 2.78 12.87 0.55
N LEU A 37 2.40 12.71 -0.71
CA LEU A 37 2.45 11.41 -1.39
C LEU A 37 3.88 10.89 -1.56
N SER A 38 4.85 11.77 -1.84
CA SER A 38 6.29 11.43 -1.87
C SER A 38 6.77 10.92 -0.50
N LEU A 39 6.36 11.57 0.59
CA LEU A 39 6.68 11.12 1.95
C LEU A 39 6.00 9.77 2.28
N CYS A 40 4.77 9.54 1.83
CA CYS A 40 4.11 8.24 1.95
C CYS A 40 4.85 7.14 1.18
N ILE A 41 5.28 7.39 -0.07
CA ILE A 41 6.09 6.45 -0.86
C ILE A 41 7.38 6.09 -0.13
N ILE A 42 8.11 7.09 0.37
CA ILE A 42 9.37 6.88 1.10
C ILE A 42 9.12 6.00 2.34
N ALA A 43 8.06 6.28 3.11
CA ALA A 43 7.69 5.47 4.28
C ALA A 43 7.33 4.02 3.91
N THR A 44 6.55 3.81 2.84
CA THR A 44 6.19 2.48 2.34
C THR A 44 7.41 1.71 1.85
N ILE A 45 8.32 2.35 1.09
CA ILE A 45 9.56 1.74 0.62
C ILE A 45 10.46 1.35 1.80
N ILE A 46 10.67 2.24 2.77
CA ILE A 46 11.47 1.95 3.97
C ILE A 46 10.88 0.78 4.77
N SER A 47 9.56 0.76 4.97
CA SER A 47 8.87 -0.34 5.67
C SER A 47 8.98 -1.67 4.92
N PHE A 48 8.87 -1.67 3.60
CA PHE A 48 9.01 -2.85 2.75
C PHE A 48 10.45 -3.38 2.75
N PHE A 49 11.45 -2.50 2.63
CA PHE A 49 12.87 -2.86 2.73
C PHE A 49 13.17 -3.48 4.11
N TYR A 50 12.69 -2.86 5.20
CA TYR A 50 12.91 -3.34 6.56
C TYR A 50 12.39 -4.76 6.78
N SER A 51 11.16 -5.08 6.32
CA SER A 51 10.62 -6.45 6.42
C SER A 51 11.47 -7.45 5.64
N ASN A 52 11.67 -7.21 4.34
CA ASN A 52 12.37 -8.18 3.47
C ASN A 52 13.84 -8.40 3.89
N ILE A 53 14.51 -7.39 4.46
CA ILE A 53 15.86 -7.52 5.00
C ILE A 53 15.86 -8.40 6.27
N ILE A 54 14.84 -8.28 7.13
CA ILE A 54 14.69 -9.17 8.29
C ILE A 54 14.40 -10.61 7.84
N ASP A 55 13.48 -10.81 6.91
CA ASP A 55 13.14 -12.14 6.38
C ASP A 55 14.32 -12.82 5.69
N PHE A 56 15.16 -12.06 4.98
CA PHE A 56 16.43 -12.50 4.42
C PHE A 56 17.42 -12.97 5.50
N PHE A 57 17.69 -12.15 6.51
CA PHE A 57 18.61 -12.53 7.61
C PHE A 57 18.09 -13.68 8.48
N GLN A 58 16.77 -13.87 8.56
CA GLN A 58 16.16 -15.02 9.24
C GLN A 58 16.11 -16.29 8.37
N LYS A 59 16.49 -16.20 7.08
CA LYS A 59 16.32 -17.24 6.05
C LYS A 59 14.88 -17.75 5.91
N ASN A 60 13.89 -16.87 6.08
CA ASN A 60 12.46 -17.23 6.03
C ASN A 60 11.99 -17.60 4.62
N SER A 61 12.61 -17.05 3.57
CA SER A 61 12.31 -17.37 2.17
C SER A 61 13.25 -18.46 1.64
N VAL A 62 12.71 -19.67 1.49
CA VAL A 62 13.32 -20.78 0.74
C VAL A 62 12.44 -21.13 -0.46
N SER A 63 13.05 -21.50 -1.57
CA SER A 63 12.37 -22.02 -2.75
C SER A 63 12.95 -23.39 -3.10
N SER A 64 12.10 -24.27 -3.64
CA SER A 64 12.46 -25.66 -3.87
C SER A 64 11.91 -26.18 -5.19
N GLU A 65 12.72 -26.97 -5.87
CA GLU A 65 12.44 -27.60 -7.15
C GLU A 65 12.72 -29.10 -7.02
N GLN A 66 11.84 -29.95 -7.55
CA GLN A 66 11.97 -31.40 -7.46
C GLN A 66 11.90 -32.02 -8.86
N GLU A 67 12.95 -32.74 -9.23
CA GLU A 67 13.04 -33.51 -10.46
C GLU A 67 12.95 -35.02 -10.13
N GLN A 68 12.36 -35.81 -11.03
CA GLN A 68 12.29 -37.26 -10.91
C GLN A 68 13.18 -37.90 -11.99
N GLU A 69 14.28 -38.48 -11.55
CA GLU A 69 15.24 -39.17 -12.41
C GLU A 69 14.83 -40.64 -12.59
N PHE A 70 15.11 -41.19 -13.77
CA PHE A 70 15.00 -42.61 -14.07
C PHE A 70 16.36 -43.13 -14.56
N SER A 71 16.82 -44.24 -14.00
CA SER A 71 17.99 -44.99 -14.51
C SER A 71 17.62 -46.44 -14.78
N GLU A 72 18.07 -46.95 -15.93
CA GLU A 72 17.98 -48.38 -16.28
C GLU A 72 18.93 -49.23 -15.41
N ASP A 73 20.05 -48.66 -14.98
CA ASP A 73 20.97 -49.23 -14.00
C ASP A 73 21.09 -48.28 -12.78
N PRO A 74 20.22 -48.40 -11.77
CA PRO A 74 20.17 -47.48 -10.65
C PRO A 74 21.28 -47.75 -9.63
N SER A 75 22.05 -46.72 -9.29
CA SER A 75 23.21 -46.80 -8.41
C SER A 75 22.95 -47.48 -7.05
N THR A 76 23.95 -48.23 -6.57
CA THR A 76 23.93 -48.92 -5.28
C THR A 76 23.90 -47.96 -4.10
N VAL A 77 23.01 -48.24 -3.15
CA VAL A 77 22.71 -47.43 -1.97
C VAL A 77 22.96 -48.26 -0.71
N GLN A 78 23.61 -47.67 0.28
CA GLN A 78 23.86 -48.28 1.59
C GLN A 78 22.70 -48.02 2.55
N LEU A 79 22.21 -49.08 3.19
CA LEU A 79 21.19 -49.08 4.22
C LEU A 79 21.89 -49.12 5.58
N LEU A 80 22.27 -47.94 6.07
CA LEU A 80 23.06 -47.75 7.29
C LEU A 80 22.12 -47.56 8.50
N PRO A 81 22.47 -48.03 9.71
CA PRO A 81 21.67 -47.81 10.92
C PRO A 81 21.35 -46.35 11.25
N ASN A 82 22.10 -45.39 10.68
CA ASN A 82 21.88 -43.95 10.84
C ASN A 82 20.96 -43.34 9.76
N ASN A 83 20.62 -44.05 8.68
CA ASN A 83 19.77 -43.56 7.58
C ASN A 83 18.58 -44.48 7.23
N PHE A 84 18.59 -45.73 7.70
CA PHE A 84 17.54 -46.71 7.45
C PHE A 84 17.57 -47.83 8.50
N MET A 85 16.41 -48.11 9.10
CA MET A 85 16.19 -49.26 9.99
C MET A 85 14.88 -49.96 9.63
N PHE A 86 14.86 -51.27 9.75
CA PHE A 86 13.65 -52.08 9.59
C PHE A 86 13.40 -52.99 10.79
N ALA A 87 12.13 -53.25 11.05
CA ALA A 87 11.62 -54.18 12.03
C ALA A 87 10.66 -55.16 11.35
N VAL A 88 10.81 -56.45 11.58
CA VAL A 88 9.96 -57.51 10.98
C VAL A 88 9.38 -58.45 12.02
N GLN A 89 8.12 -58.86 11.82
CA GLN A 89 7.49 -59.93 12.60
C GLN A 89 6.46 -60.72 11.77
N ILE A 90 6.03 -61.85 12.30
CA ILE A 90 4.71 -62.41 12.00
C ILE A 90 3.74 -61.91 13.07
N ASP A 91 2.53 -61.56 12.67
CA ASP A 91 1.43 -61.06 13.50
C ASP A 91 0.98 -62.14 14.52
N GLN A 92 1.67 -62.19 15.67
CA GLN A 92 1.40 -63.08 16.80
C GLN A 92 1.93 -62.49 18.10
N ALA A 93 1.27 -62.78 19.23
CA ALA A 93 1.81 -62.46 20.54
C ALA A 93 3.07 -63.31 20.86
N ASN A 94 4.08 -62.68 21.46
CA ASN A 94 5.37 -63.27 21.81
C ASN A 94 6.14 -63.84 20.62
N PHE A 95 6.16 -63.10 19.49
CA PHE A 95 6.87 -63.49 18.27
C PHE A 95 8.37 -63.73 18.52
N THR A 96 9.01 -62.87 19.32
CA THR A 96 10.46 -62.94 19.60
C THR A 96 10.88 -64.15 20.44
N THR A 97 9.98 -64.81 21.15
CA THR A 97 10.30 -65.95 22.03
C THR A 97 9.67 -67.27 21.56
N ASN A 98 8.36 -67.29 21.28
CA ASN A 98 7.58 -68.49 21.00
C ASN A 98 6.80 -68.44 19.67
N PRO A 99 7.49 -68.46 18.50
CA PRO A 99 6.86 -68.29 17.19
C PRO A 99 6.42 -69.59 16.49
N TYR A 100 5.44 -69.45 15.57
CA TYR A 100 5.09 -70.49 14.58
C TYR A 100 6.08 -70.56 13.38
N PHE A 101 6.72 -69.44 13.02
CA PHE A 101 7.54 -69.32 11.81
C PHE A 101 8.88 -68.65 12.10
N ASN A 102 9.90 -68.99 11.31
CA ASN A 102 11.19 -68.33 11.28
C ASN A 102 11.21 -67.27 10.16
N ILE A 103 11.87 -66.14 10.40
CA ILE A 103 12.15 -65.10 9.42
C ILE A 103 13.67 -65.06 9.25
N THR A 104 14.15 -65.29 8.02
CA THR A 104 15.57 -65.17 7.69
C THR A 104 15.78 -64.05 6.67
N VAL A 105 16.87 -63.30 6.81
CA VAL A 105 17.22 -62.20 5.90
C VAL A 105 18.55 -62.51 5.21
N GLU A 106 18.53 -62.49 3.88
CA GLU A 106 19.68 -62.74 3.02
C GLU A 106 20.03 -61.47 2.24
N GLN A 107 21.22 -60.91 2.41
CA GLN A 107 21.83 -60.08 1.38
C GLN A 107 22.15 -61.00 0.19
N ARG A 108 21.62 -60.64 -0.97
CA ARG A 108 21.86 -61.30 -2.26
C ARG A 108 22.51 -60.30 -3.21
N ALA A 109 23.44 -60.79 -4.01
CA ALA A 109 24.07 -60.05 -5.10
C ALA A 109 24.21 -60.98 -6.30
N TYR A 110 23.72 -60.54 -7.46
CA TYR A 110 23.83 -61.25 -8.74
C TYR A 110 24.68 -60.41 -9.70
N THR A 111 25.57 -61.06 -10.44
CA THR A 111 26.40 -60.43 -11.47
C THR A 111 26.03 -60.97 -12.84
N ARG A 112 25.87 -60.08 -13.82
CA ARG A 112 25.54 -60.44 -15.20
C ARG A 112 26.78 -60.28 -16.07
N ASP A 113 27.19 -61.38 -16.71
CA ASP A 113 28.28 -61.39 -17.67
C ASP A 113 27.85 -60.75 -19.00
N GLU A 114 28.81 -60.32 -19.82
CA GLU A 114 28.55 -59.68 -21.12
C GLU A 114 27.82 -60.62 -22.11
N ASN A 115 27.91 -61.93 -21.89
CA ASN A 115 27.12 -62.96 -22.58
C ASN A 115 25.65 -63.07 -22.09
N GLY A 116 25.18 -62.14 -21.25
CA GLY A 116 23.82 -62.08 -20.69
C GLY A 116 23.54 -63.08 -19.56
N THR A 117 24.44 -64.02 -19.29
CA THR A 117 24.35 -65.03 -18.22
C THR A 117 24.38 -64.36 -16.84
N GLN A 118 23.53 -64.82 -15.91
CA GLN A 118 23.45 -64.28 -14.54
C GLN A 118 24.07 -65.27 -13.54
N VAL A 119 25.23 -64.92 -13.00
CA VAL A 119 25.87 -65.60 -11.87
C VAL A 119 25.24 -65.13 -10.57
N LYS A 120 24.94 -66.08 -9.67
CA LYS A 120 24.30 -65.79 -8.37
C LYS A 120 25.31 -66.03 -7.25
N LEU A 121 25.73 -64.97 -6.57
CA LEU A 121 26.68 -65.09 -5.48
C LEU A 121 26.04 -65.78 -4.25
N PRO A 122 26.84 -66.41 -3.37
CA PRO A 122 26.35 -67.03 -2.15
C PRO A 122 25.54 -66.07 -1.27
N PRO A 123 24.51 -66.54 -0.53
CA PRO A 123 23.81 -65.70 0.44
C PRO A 123 24.74 -65.26 1.56
N VAL A 124 24.63 -63.99 1.93
CA VAL A 124 25.20 -63.45 3.17
C VAL A 124 24.03 -63.16 4.10
N TYR A 125 23.95 -63.85 5.24
CA TYR A 125 22.81 -63.72 6.15
C TYR A 125 22.98 -62.51 7.07
N VAL A 126 21.91 -61.73 7.22
CA VAL A 126 21.83 -60.64 8.21
C VAL A 126 21.34 -61.24 9.53
N ASP A 127 22.15 -61.10 10.59
CA ASP A 127 21.77 -61.55 11.93
C ASP A 127 20.68 -60.64 12.52
N LEU A 128 19.71 -61.25 13.20
CA LEU A 128 18.54 -60.58 13.75
C LEU A 128 18.48 -60.75 15.27
N VAL A 129 17.97 -59.71 15.95
CA VAL A 129 17.73 -59.66 17.40
C VAL A 129 16.38 -58.99 17.68
N PRO A 130 15.76 -59.21 18.86
CA PRO A 130 14.60 -58.44 19.29
C PRO A 130 14.89 -56.93 19.25
N CYS A 131 14.00 -56.14 18.62
CA CYS A 131 14.20 -54.71 18.49
C CYS A 131 14.26 -54.00 19.84
N THR A 132 15.16 -53.03 19.96
CA THR A 132 15.28 -52.11 21.11
C THR A 132 15.24 -50.66 20.64
N ILE A 133 15.01 -49.72 21.56
CA ILE A 133 14.95 -48.27 21.27
C ILE A 133 16.26 -47.79 20.59
N GLU A 134 17.40 -48.31 21.01
CA GLU A 134 18.74 -47.97 20.48
C GLU A 134 18.90 -48.29 18.98
N HIS A 135 18.09 -49.18 18.38
CA HIS A 135 18.12 -49.45 16.94
C HIS A 135 17.59 -48.28 16.09
N PHE A 136 16.73 -47.45 16.66
CA PHE A 136 16.06 -46.34 15.96
C PHE A 136 16.61 -44.98 16.39
N LYS A 137 17.10 -44.88 17.62
CA LYS A 137 17.65 -43.68 18.25
C LYS A 137 18.62 -42.88 17.35
N PRO A 138 19.59 -43.46 16.60
CA PRO A 138 20.45 -42.69 15.70
C PRO A 138 19.70 -41.87 14.64
N ILE A 139 18.53 -42.36 14.19
CA ILE A 139 17.70 -41.73 13.16
C ILE A 139 16.79 -40.66 13.75
N PHE A 140 16.30 -40.81 14.98
CA PHE A 140 15.36 -39.86 15.60
C PHE A 140 16.05 -38.75 16.42
N ASP A 141 17.15 -39.06 17.11
CA ASP A 141 17.92 -38.08 17.89
C ASP A 141 18.52 -36.99 16.98
N GLN A 142 18.93 -37.34 15.75
CA GLN A 142 19.42 -36.39 14.74
C GLN A 142 18.43 -35.23 14.46
N TYR A 143 17.14 -35.45 14.70
CA TYR A 143 16.06 -34.47 14.44
C TYR A 143 15.37 -33.98 15.71
N ASN A 144 15.93 -34.26 16.90
CA ASN A 144 15.34 -33.96 18.22
C ASN A 144 13.91 -34.52 18.38
N SER A 145 13.63 -35.71 17.84
CA SER A 145 12.30 -36.33 17.87
C SER A 145 12.24 -37.45 18.91
N SER A 146 11.30 -37.41 19.86
CA SER A 146 11.18 -38.42 20.91
C SER A 146 10.48 -39.69 20.41
N PHE A 147 11.23 -40.78 20.32
CA PHE A 147 10.76 -42.04 19.73
C PHE A 147 10.08 -43.01 20.72
N GLU A 148 10.39 -42.92 22.02
CA GLU A 148 10.00 -43.92 23.04
C GLU A 148 8.49 -44.20 23.11
N ALA A 149 7.66 -43.17 22.97
CA ALA A 149 6.20 -43.33 22.96
C ALA A 149 5.72 -44.15 21.76
N SER A 150 6.30 -43.91 20.57
CA SER A 150 5.98 -44.64 19.35
C SER A 150 6.45 -46.10 19.43
N PHE A 151 7.63 -46.35 19.98
CA PHE A 151 8.16 -47.71 20.17
C PHE A 151 7.21 -48.59 21.00
N ASN A 152 6.67 -48.03 22.09
CA ASN A 152 5.71 -48.72 22.95
C ASN A 152 4.32 -48.84 22.29
N GLN A 153 3.82 -47.77 21.66
CA GLN A 153 2.53 -47.78 20.95
C GLN A 153 2.47 -48.85 19.85
N TYR A 154 3.54 -49.00 19.08
CA TYR A 154 3.64 -49.99 18.00
C TYR A 154 4.10 -51.38 18.48
N SER A 155 4.34 -51.56 19.79
CA SER A 155 4.85 -52.80 20.39
C SER A 155 6.10 -53.37 19.71
N LEU A 156 7.04 -52.49 19.35
CA LEU A 156 8.22 -52.86 18.56
C LEU A 156 9.12 -53.90 19.26
N TYR A 157 9.04 -54.06 20.57
CA TYR A 157 9.71 -55.12 21.34
C TYR A 157 9.33 -56.56 20.90
N ASN A 158 8.23 -56.74 20.17
CA ASN A 158 7.79 -58.02 19.60
C ASN A 158 8.35 -58.26 18.17
N PHE A 159 9.05 -57.29 17.58
CA PHE A 159 9.67 -57.38 16.26
C PHE A 159 11.15 -57.76 16.34
N LEU A 160 11.71 -58.20 15.21
CA LEU A 160 13.15 -58.39 15.01
C LEU A 160 13.75 -57.27 14.16
N CYS A 161 14.93 -56.81 14.57
CA CYS A 161 15.75 -55.81 13.90
C CYS A 161 17.14 -56.39 13.57
N PRO A 162 17.87 -55.84 12.58
CA PRO A 162 19.29 -56.15 12.35
C PRO A 162 20.15 -55.96 13.59
N ASN A 163 21.00 -56.94 13.90
CA ASN A 163 21.94 -56.86 15.02
C ASN A 163 22.98 -55.75 14.79
N LEU A 164 22.92 -54.68 15.60
CA LEU A 164 23.81 -53.52 15.51
C LEU A 164 25.30 -53.87 15.70
N GLU A 165 25.61 -54.92 16.45
CA GLU A 165 26.98 -55.37 16.71
C GLU A 165 27.59 -56.16 15.54
N HIS A 166 26.76 -56.62 14.59
CA HIS A 166 27.20 -57.46 13.49
C HIS A 166 27.79 -56.64 12.32
N PRO A 167 29.05 -56.88 11.86
CA PRO A 167 29.71 -56.09 10.81
C PRO A 167 29.06 -56.09 9.40
N LEU A 168 27.93 -56.78 9.23
CA LEU A 168 27.12 -56.79 8.02
C LEU A 168 25.99 -55.75 8.06
N THR A 169 25.51 -55.42 9.26
CA THR A 169 24.43 -54.45 9.48
C THR A 169 24.84 -53.03 9.07
N SER A 170 26.14 -52.72 9.14
CA SER A 170 26.75 -51.48 8.61
C SER A 170 27.05 -51.51 7.10
N ASN A 171 26.86 -52.65 6.42
CA ASN A 171 27.23 -52.87 5.03
C ASN A 171 26.07 -53.41 4.16
N MET A 172 24.82 -53.32 4.64
CA MET A 172 23.64 -53.70 3.85
C MET A 172 23.48 -52.79 2.63
N THR A 173 23.19 -53.36 1.47
CA THR A 173 23.07 -52.61 0.20
C THR A 173 21.87 -53.03 -0.64
N VAL A 174 21.32 -52.06 -1.38
CA VAL A 174 20.38 -52.30 -2.49
C VAL A 174 20.87 -51.53 -3.72
N GLY A 175 20.90 -52.15 -4.89
CA GLY A 175 21.50 -51.56 -6.09
C GLY A 175 21.21 -52.32 -7.36
N GLY A 176 21.18 -51.61 -8.48
CA GLY A 176 20.81 -52.15 -9.79
C GLY A 176 19.33 -52.52 -9.91
N ALA A 177 18.95 -52.90 -11.12
CA ALA A 177 17.70 -53.54 -11.49
C ALA A 177 17.97 -55.00 -11.91
N TRP A 178 16.93 -55.78 -12.15
CA TRP A 178 17.06 -57.17 -12.61
C TRP A 178 17.87 -57.31 -13.92
N THR A 179 17.89 -56.25 -14.74
CA THR A 179 18.62 -56.13 -16.01
C THR A 179 20.08 -55.72 -15.87
N SER A 180 20.48 -55.09 -14.76
CA SER A 180 21.81 -54.51 -14.52
C SER A 180 22.98 -55.50 -14.62
N ARG A 181 24.20 -54.95 -14.71
CA ARG A 181 25.46 -55.72 -14.58
C ARG A 181 25.63 -56.26 -13.16
N GLU A 182 25.28 -55.46 -12.16
CA GLU A 182 25.27 -55.84 -10.75
C GLU A 182 23.88 -55.60 -10.17
N PHE A 183 23.33 -56.59 -9.45
CA PHE A 183 22.01 -56.50 -8.84
C PHE A 183 22.07 -56.97 -7.38
N SER A 184 22.01 -56.02 -6.44
CA SER A 184 22.10 -56.24 -4.98
C SER A 184 20.77 -55.95 -4.31
N PHE A 185 20.30 -56.86 -3.46
CA PHE A 185 19.01 -56.74 -2.76
C PHE A 185 19.00 -57.51 -1.44
N LEU A 186 18.17 -57.06 -0.48
CA LEU A 186 17.85 -57.86 0.72
C LEU A 186 16.63 -58.72 0.44
N LYS A 187 16.70 -60.00 0.81
CA LYS A 187 15.60 -60.96 0.71
C LYS A 187 15.19 -61.47 2.08
N PHE A 188 13.93 -61.22 2.44
CA PHE A 188 13.27 -61.75 3.63
C PHE A 188 12.57 -63.06 3.26
N VAL A 189 12.77 -64.13 4.01
CA VAL A 189 12.14 -65.44 3.77
C VAL A 189 11.41 -65.91 5.03
N VAL A 190 10.12 -66.17 4.87
CA VAL A 190 9.27 -66.76 5.91
C VAL A 190 9.21 -68.27 5.71
N SER A 191 9.64 -69.02 6.71
CA SER A 191 9.73 -70.49 6.68
C SER A 191 9.22 -71.13 7.98
N THR A 192 9.01 -72.45 8.00
CA THR A 192 8.68 -73.20 9.22
C THR A 192 9.73 -72.94 10.32
N CYS A 193 9.28 -72.71 11.56
CA CYS A 193 10.19 -72.56 12.69
C CYS A 193 10.92 -73.87 12.99
N LYS A 194 12.21 -73.79 13.33
CA LYS A 194 13.02 -74.92 13.80
C LYS A 194 13.83 -74.50 15.02
N SER A 195 13.67 -75.21 16.14
CA SER A 195 14.35 -74.94 17.42
C SER A 195 15.83 -75.35 17.35
N ASN A 196 16.64 -74.59 16.61
CA ASN A 196 18.03 -74.91 16.31
C ASN A 196 19.01 -74.35 17.37
N SER A 197 19.40 -75.19 18.32
CA SER A 197 20.47 -74.87 19.28
C SER A 197 21.83 -74.60 18.62
N GLY A 198 22.07 -75.20 17.44
CA GLY A 198 23.38 -75.22 16.75
C GLY A 198 23.63 -74.14 15.68
N ASN A 199 22.77 -73.13 15.54
CA ASN A 199 23.01 -72.04 14.58
C ASN A 199 23.80 -70.89 15.23
N ASN A 200 24.56 -70.14 14.42
CA ASN A 200 25.36 -68.98 14.86
C ASN A 200 24.57 -67.66 14.97
N PHE A 201 23.26 -67.66 14.67
CA PHE A 201 22.41 -66.48 14.82
C PHE A 201 22.13 -66.14 16.28
N SER A 202 21.99 -64.85 16.58
CA SER A 202 21.69 -64.34 17.92
C SER A 202 20.26 -64.66 18.36
N TRP A 203 19.28 -64.53 17.46
CA TRP A 203 17.90 -64.93 17.73
C TRP A 203 17.74 -66.47 17.73
N LYS A 204 17.43 -67.02 18.92
CA LYS A 204 17.23 -68.46 19.15
C LYS A 204 15.87 -68.73 19.82
N PRO A 205 14.76 -68.66 19.06
CA PRO A 205 13.41 -68.86 19.60
C PRO A 205 13.10 -70.32 19.94
N GLN A 206 12.13 -70.53 20.83
CA GLN A 206 11.53 -71.84 21.08
C GLN A 206 10.28 -71.98 20.21
N CYS A 207 10.35 -72.78 19.14
CA CYS A 207 9.24 -72.92 18.20
C CYS A 207 8.00 -73.57 18.83
N LYS A 208 6.82 -73.06 18.47
CA LYS A 208 5.53 -73.68 18.78
C LYS A 208 5.27 -74.92 17.93
N THR A 209 4.32 -75.75 18.36
CA THR A 209 3.94 -76.98 17.65
C THR A 209 3.12 -76.69 16.38
N GLU A 210 3.16 -77.62 15.42
CA GLU A 210 2.34 -77.53 14.21
C GLU A 210 0.84 -77.60 14.53
N GLU A 211 0.43 -78.32 15.59
CA GLU A 211 -0.96 -78.37 16.04
C GLU A 211 -1.48 -77.01 16.52
N GLU A 212 -0.67 -76.24 17.26
CA GLU A 212 -1.02 -74.87 17.66
C GLU A 212 -1.09 -73.93 16.45
N MET A 213 -0.17 -74.07 15.50
CA MET A 213 -0.18 -73.31 14.24
C MET A 213 -1.46 -73.60 13.44
N LEU A 214 -1.84 -74.87 13.28
CA LEU A 214 -3.08 -75.28 12.60
C LEU A 214 -4.34 -74.87 13.37
N LYS A 215 -4.30 -74.83 14.70
CA LYS A 215 -5.40 -74.31 15.54
C LYS A 215 -5.58 -72.80 15.34
N GLN A 216 -4.49 -72.04 15.28
CA GLN A 216 -4.52 -70.61 14.98
C GLN A 216 -4.96 -70.35 13.53
N LEU A 217 -4.48 -71.13 12.56
CA LEU A 217 -4.88 -71.00 11.16
C LEU A 217 -6.39 -71.23 10.97
N LYS A 218 -6.99 -72.13 11.75
CA LYS A 218 -8.45 -72.36 11.78
C LYS A 218 -9.25 -71.22 12.43
N SER A 219 -8.64 -70.34 13.22
CA SER A 219 -9.32 -69.19 13.85
C SER A 219 -9.08 -67.86 13.13
N SER A 220 -7.90 -67.63 12.56
CA SER A 220 -7.56 -66.40 11.81
C SER A 220 -7.64 -66.53 10.29
N GLY A 221 -7.73 -67.75 9.74
CA GLY A 221 -7.77 -68.04 8.30
C GLY A 221 -6.46 -67.82 7.54
N SER A 222 -5.58 -66.95 8.05
CA SER A 222 -4.27 -66.62 7.49
C SER A 222 -3.30 -66.14 8.58
N PHE A 223 -2.02 -66.01 8.24
CA PHE A 223 -1.02 -65.30 9.03
C PHE A 223 -0.54 -64.07 8.25
N ARG A 224 -0.06 -63.04 8.97
CA ARG A 224 0.48 -61.82 8.35
C ARG A 224 1.95 -61.64 8.67
N PHE A 225 2.77 -61.44 7.64
CA PHE A 225 4.13 -60.91 7.78
C PHE A 225 4.04 -59.39 7.77
N GLN A 226 4.61 -58.72 8.77
CA GLN A 226 4.59 -57.27 8.94
C GLN A 226 6.01 -56.72 8.81
N ILE A 227 6.16 -55.61 8.09
CA ILE A 227 7.44 -54.92 7.88
C ILE A 227 7.25 -53.45 8.24
N TYR A 228 7.90 -53.00 9.31
CA TYR A 228 7.93 -51.59 9.68
C TYR A 228 9.29 -51.01 9.30
N THR A 229 9.32 -49.90 8.56
CA THR A 229 10.56 -49.27 8.08
C THR A 229 10.61 -47.81 8.50
N THR A 230 11.79 -47.30 8.87
CA THR A 230 12.00 -45.85 8.96
C THR A 230 11.82 -45.20 7.59
N ASN A 231 11.15 -44.07 7.56
CA ASN A 231 10.93 -43.26 6.36
C ASN A 231 11.01 -41.77 6.73
N TYR A 232 11.14 -40.90 5.73
CA TYR A 232 11.30 -39.45 5.96
C TYR A 232 10.16 -38.67 5.29
N LEU A 233 9.45 -37.87 6.07
CA LEU A 233 8.61 -36.80 5.55
C LEU A 233 9.54 -35.63 5.18
N ILE A 234 9.56 -35.29 3.90
CA ILE A 234 10.42 -34.24 3.35
C ILE A 234 9.52 -33.08 2.89
N ASN A 235 9.72 -31.90 3.46
CA ASN A 235 9.04 -30.66 3.10
C ASN A 235 10.07 -29.58 2.72
N PRO A 236 10.59 -29.59 1.48
CA PRO A 236 11.70 -28.73 1.06
C PRO A 236 11.44 -27.24 1.22
N GLY A 237 10.17 -26.83 1.07
CA GLY A 237 9.69 -25.45 1.24
C GLY A 237 9.66 -24.94 2.68
N SER A 238 9.94 -25.78 3.68
CA SER A 238 10.12 -25.30 5.06
C SER A 238 11.54 -24.77 5.29
N PRO A 239 11.74 -23.55 5.83
CA PRO A 239 13.06 -23.05 6.19
C PRO A 239 13.81 -23.89 7.24
N LYS A 240 13.06 -24.45 8.20
CA LYS A 240 13.57 -25.22 9.35
C LYS A 240 12.81 -26.54 9.46
N HIS A 241 13.46 -27.58 9.99
CA HIS A 241 12.86 -28.93 10.14
C HIS A 241 12.19 -29.45 8.86
N PHE A 242 12.87 -29.29 7.71
CA PHE A 242 12.41 -29.75 6.40
C PHE A 242 12.44 -31.29 6.22
N ILE A 243 13.00 -32.00 7.21
CA ILE A 243 13.02 -33.46 7.34
C ILE A 243 12.39 -33.82 8.68
N GLN A 244 11.48 -34.80 8.67
CA GLN A 244 10.95 -35.44 9.86
C GLN A 244 10.96 -36.97 9.68
N PRO A 245 11.76 -37.73 10.46
CA PRO A 245 11.71 -39.18 10.43
C PRO A 245 10.40 -39.71 11.03
N TYR A 246 9.91 -40.85 10.52
CA TYR A 246 8.77 -41.59 11.07
C TYR A 246 8.90 -43.08 10.77
N ILE A 247 8.04 -43.91 11.39
CA ILE A 247 7.94 -45.34 11.06
C ILE A 247 6.75 -45.55 10.12
N ALA A 248 7.00 -46.11 8.94
CA ALA A 248 5.95 -46.57 8.04
C ALA A 248 5.45 -47.94 8.51
N ILE A 249 4.28 -47.96 9.16
CA ILE A 249 3.66 -49.14 9.78
C ILE A 249 2.66 -49.89 8.88
N GLU A 250 2.41 -49.40 7.68
CA GLU A 250 1.24 -49.80 6.86
C GLU A 250 1.45 -51.08 6.05
N GLN A 251 2.64 -51.68 6.11
CA GLN A 251 3.07 -52.73 5.19
C GLN A 251 2.99 -54.13 5.82
N PHE A 252 2.00 -54.90 5.39
CA PHE A 252 1.79 -56.28 5.81
C PHE A 252 1.34 -57.16 4.63
N TYR A 253 1.68 -58.45 4.69
CA TYR A 253 1.41 -59.44 3.65
C TYR A 253 0.74 -60.68 4.26
N SER A 254 -0.42 -61.07 3.74
CA SER A 254 -1.22 -62.18 4.29
C SER A 254 -0.94 -63.48 3.52
N PHE A 255 -0.49 -64.53 4.21
CA PHE A 255 -0.16 -65.84 3.61
C PHE A 255 -0.88 -66.99 4.31
N VAL A 256 -0.99 -68.13 3.63
CA VAL A 256 -1.68 -69.34 4.12
C VAL A 256 -0.73 -70.54 4.00
N PRO A 257 -0.19 -71.06 5.13
CA PRO A 257 0.75 -72.18 5.12
C PRO A 257 0.28 -73.36 4.28
N ASN A 258 1.17 -73.88 3.43
CA ASN A 258 0.94 -74.99 2.52
C ASN A 258 -0.20 -74.80 1.47
N ALA A 259 -0.81 -73.61 1.36
CA ALA A 259 -1.89 -73.31 0.41
C ALA A 259 -1.59 -72.12 -0.52
N MET A 260 -0.99 -71.04 0.01
CA MET A 260 -0.70 -69.80 -0.70
C MET A 260 0.68 -69.27 -0.31
N PHE A 261 1.59 -69.24 -1.28
CA PHE A 261 2.90 -68.60 -1.18
C PHE A 261 2.80 -67.16 -1.67
N VAL A 262 3.38 -66.21 -0.93
CA VAL A 262 3.34 -64.77 -1.29
C VAL A 262 4.75 -64.23 -1.47
N GLN A 263 4.95 -63.42 -2.51
CA GLN A 263 6.17 -62.64 -2.69
C GLN A 263 5.86 -61.19 -3.02
N SER A 264 6.69 -60.25 -2.58
CA SER A 264 6.60 -58.86 -3.02
C SER A 264 7.98 -58.25 -3.20
N ASP A 265 8.19 -57.60 -4.33
CA ASP A 265 9.24 -56.58 -4.43
C ASP A 265 8.77 -55.34 -3.68
N ILE A 266 9.69 -54.65 -3.00
CA ILE A 266 9.44 -53.48 -2.17
C ILE A 266 10.51 -52.46 -2.54
N PHE A 267 10.10 -51.34 -3.12
CA PHE A 267 11.03 -50.44 -3.77
C PHE A 267 11.55 -49.36 -2.82
N ILE A 268 12.88 -49.23 -2.75
CA ILE A 268 13.58 -48.21 -1.99
C ILE A 268 14.02 -47.10 -2.94
N ARG A 269 13.66 -45.86 -2.62
CA ARG A 269 13.91 -44.64 -3.41
C ARG A 269 14.83 -43.69 -2.62
N PRO A 270 16.08 -43.46 -3.07
CA PRO A 270 16.88 -42.38 -2.53
C PRO A 270 16.31 -41.03 -3.01
N ARG A 271 16.33 -40.05 -2.10
CA ARG A 271 16.00 -38.64 -2.39
C ARG A 271 17.22 -37.80 -2.04
N THR A 272 17.84 -37.19 -3.03
CA THR A 272 19.06 -36.38 -2.86
C THR A 272 18.67 -34.91 -2.84
N ILE A 273 18.98 -34.24 -1.74
CA ILE A 273 18.65 -32.84 -1.50
C ILE A 273 19.92 -32.01 -1.60
N THR A 274 19.96 -31.08 -2.55
CA THR A 274 21.01 -30.09 -2.71
C THR A 274 20.52 -28.76 -2.13
N THR A 275 20.96 -28.42 -0.91
CA THR A 275 20.65 -27.12 -0.31
C THR A 275 21.73 -26.11 -0.65
N ASP A 276 21.37 -25.01 -1.31
CA ASP A 276 22.23 -23.83 -1.43
C ASP A 276 21.96 -22.88 -0.26
N ASP A 277 22.92 -22.83 0.67
CA ASP A 277 22.91 -21.99 1.85
C ASP A 277 23.59 -20.62 1.63
N GLY A 278 24.03 -20.32 0.40
CA GLY A 278 24.76 -19.11 0.02
C GLY A 278 23.95 -17.82 0.26
N ILE A 279 24.50 -16.92 1.09
CA ILE A 279 23.92 -15.59 1.37
C ILE A 279 24.44 -14.54 0.36
N LEU A 280 25.66 -14.74 -0.16
CA LEU A 280 26.36 -13.87 -1.10
C LEU A 280 26.13 -14.34 -2.56
N MET A 281 26.76 -13.67 -3.52
CA MET A 281 26.64 -13.97 -4.96
C MET A 281 27.21 -15.34 -5.40
N TYR A 282 27.83 -16.10 -4.49
CA TYR A 282 28.41 -17.42 -4.78
C TYR A 282 27.61 -18.51 -4.05
N PRO A 283 27.21 -19.60 -4.74
CA PRO A 283 26.46 -20.69 -4.14
C PRO A 283 27.31 -21.46 -3.13
N GLN A 284 26.71 -21.85 -2.01
CA GLN A 284 27.32 -22.74 -1.01
C GLN A 284 26.44 -23.97 -0.85
N GLN A 285 26.71 -24.99 -1.67
CA GLN A 285 25.89 -26.19 -1.78
C GLN A 285 26.28 -27.26 -0.76
N SER A 286 25.28 -27.83 -0.10
CA SER A 286 25.36 -29.00 0.77
C SER A 286 24.44 -30.09 0.23
N THR A 287 24.95 -31.32 0.07
CA THR A 287 24.20 -32.43 -0.53
C THR A 287 23.98 -33.54 0.49
N GLN A 288 22.73 -33.98 0.65
CA GLN A 288 22.33 -35.03 1.59
C GLN A 288 21.36 -36.01 0.91
N THR A 289 21.55 -37.33 1.11
CA THR A 289 20.72 -38.36 0.49
C THR A 289 19.93 -39.13 1.55
N TYR A 290 18.60 -39.15 1.38
CA TYR A 290 17.64 -39.77 2.29
C TYR A 290 17.07 -41.05 1.70
N ILE A 291 16.97 -42.09 2.52
CA ILE A 291 16.42 -43.39 2.10
C ILE A 291 14.92 -43.39 2.36
N THR A 292 14.10 -43.42 1.31
CA THR A 292 12.64 -43.34 1.43
C THR A 292 11.93 -44.48 0.74
N ARG A 293 10.67 -44.69 1.14
CA ARG A 293 9.71 -45.56 0.44
C ARG A 293 8.43 -44.79 0.18
N ASP A 294 7.89 -44.90 -1.03
CA ASP A 294 6.60 -44.29 -1.36
C ASP A 294 5.44 -45.23 -0.94
N TYR A 295 4.25 -44.67 -0.69
CA TYR A 295 3.09 -45.45 -0.28
C TYR A 295 2.62 -46.38 -1.43
N MET A 296 2.32 -47.64 -1.10
CA MET A 296 1.99 -48.71 -2.07
C MET A 296 3.04 -48.96 -3.17
N ASP A 297 4.29 -48.53 -3.00
CA ASP A 297 5.39 -48.78 -3.94
C ASP A 297 5.98 -50.19 -3.79
N ASN A 298 5.13 -51.20 -4.03
CA ASN A 298 5.48 -52.61 -3.93
C ASN A 298 4.77 -53.44 -5.02
N ARG A 299 5.44 -54.49 -5.51
CA ARG A 299 4.91 -55.41 -6.52
C ARG A 299 4.66 -56.77 -5.90
N GLU A 300 3.47 -56.95 -5.35
CA GLU A 300 3.03 -58.22 -4.76
C GLU A 300 2.59 -59.23 -5.83
N GLN A 301 2.88 -60.50 -5.59
CA GLN A 301 2.49 -61.66 -6.39
C GLN A 301 2.20 -62.83 -5.45
N SER A 302 1.24 -63.69 -5.83
CA SER A 302 0.92 -64.89 -5.05
C SER A 302 0.89 -66.12 -5.95
N ALA A 303 1.37 -67.25 -5.43
CA ALA A 303 1.33 -68.54 -6.08
C ALA A 303 0.52 -69.53 -5.23
N ILE A 304 -0.35 -70.29 -5.89
CA ILE A 304 -1.03 -71.43 -5.27
C ILE A 304 0.01 -72.54 -5.02
N SER A 305 -0.13 -73.27 -3.91
CA SER A 305 0.87 -74.20 -3.37
C SER A 305 1.48 -75.18 -4.37
N GLY A 306 2.79 -75.42 -4.25
CA GLY A 306 3.51 -76.45 -5.02
C GLY A 306 5.03 -76.29 -5.11
N LEU A 307 5.61 -75.12 -4.79
CA LEU A 307 7.01 -74.83 -5.08
C LEU A 307 8.03 -75.48 -4.12
N THR A 308 7.86 -75.37 -2.80
CA THR A 308 8.65 -76.10 -1.79
C THR A 308 7.89 -76.23 -0.47
N PRO A 309 7.93 -77.40 0.22
CA PRO A 309 7.36 -77.52 1.55
C PRO A 309 8.16 -76.71 2.58
N GLY A 310 7.46 -76.07 3.51
CA GLY A 310 8.06 -75.31 4.62
C GLY A 310 8.54 -73.89 4.30
N TYR A 311 8.24 -73.38 3.09
CA TYR A 311 8.45 -71.99 2.68
C TYR A 311 7.11 -71.33 2.40
N TYR A 312 6.88 -70.13 2.95
CA TYR A 312 5.55 -69.50 2.94
C TYR A 312 5.52 -68.09 2.34
N GLY A 313 6.65 -67.39 2.32
CA GLY A 313 6.78 -66.16 1.54
C GLY A 313 8.21 -65.67 1.35
N ALA A 314 8.41 -64.81 0.36
CA ALA A 314 9.69 -64.19 0.03
C ALA A 314 9.53 -62.72 -0.37
N PHE A 315 10.08 -61.80 0.40
CA PHE A 315 9.91 -60.36 0.20
C PHE A 315 11.27 -59.72 -0.07
N TYR A 316 11.33 -58.73 -0.96
CA TYR A 316 12.59 -58.21 -1.48
C TYR A 316 12.66 -56.70 -1.30
N PHE A 317 13.66 -56.18 -0.58
CA PHE A 317 13.99 -54.76 -0.63
C PHE A 317 14.89 -54.54 -1.86
N VAL A 318 14.38 -53.79 -2.83
CA VAL A 318 15.00 -53.60 -4.15
C VAL A 318 15.18 -52.11 -4.40
N ARG A 319 16.30 -51.71 -5.02
CA ARG A 319 16.52 -50.33 -5.48
C ARG A 319 15.49 -50.01 -6.57
N SER A 320 14.69 -48.96 -6.38
CA SER A 320 13.83 -48.41 -7.43
C SER A 320 14.68 -47.90 -8.60
N PRO A 321 14.24 -48.02 -9.86
CA PRO A 321 14.88 -47.33 -10.98
C PRO A 321 14.67 -45.81 -10.92
N TYR A 322 13.70 -45.33 -10.13
CA TYR A 322 13.44 -43.91 -9.92
C TYR A 322 14.22 -43.35 -8.73
N SER A 323 14.64 -42.10 -8.85
CA SER A 323 15.26 -41.29 -7.79
C SER A 323 14.65 -39.89 -7.81
N TYR A 324 14.75 -39.12 -6.72
CA TYR A 324 14.34 -37.72 -6.71
C TYR A 324 15.52 -36.80 -6.39
N ALA A 325 15.78 -35.83 -7.26
CA ALA A 325 16.67 -34.71 -6.99
C ALA A 325 15.84 -33.52 -6.49
N ILE A 326 16.23 -32.94 -5.36
CA ILE A 326 15.53 -31.82 -4.72
C ILE A 326 16.51 -30.67 -4.54
N SER A 327 16.39 -29.67 -5.42
CA SER A 327 17.12 -28.41 -5.30
C SER A 327 16.40 -27.49 -4.33
N ARG A 328 17.11 -26.96 -3.33
CA ARG A 328 16.56 -26.11 -2.26
C ARG A 328 17.45 -24.88 -2.08
N LYS A 329 17.00 -23.71 -2.50
CA LYS A 329 17.77 -22.46 -2.46
C LYS A 329 17.09 -21.41 -1.59
N PHE A 330 17.85 -20.80 -0.70
CA PHE A 330 17.42 -19.59 0.01
C PHE A 330 17.51 -18.38 -0.93
N MET A 331 16.72 -17.34 -0.64
CA MET A 331 16.81 -16.07 -1.37
C MET A 331 18.20 -15.45 -1.22
N ARG A 332 18.86 -15.10 -2.33
CA ARG A 332 20.23 -14.55 -2.35
C ARG A 332 20.24 -13.02 -2.38
N LEU A 333 21.40 -12.40 -2.09
CA LEU A 333 21.51 -10.93 -1.99
C LEU A 333 21.25 -10.21 -3.32
N ASP A 334 21.66 -10.78 -4.46
CA ASP A 334 21.40 -10.28 -5.81
C ASP A 334 19.89 -10.32 -6.13
N GLU A 335 19.21 -11.41 -5.78
CA GLU A 335 17.76 -11.58 -5.92
C GLU A 335 16.99 -10.56 -5.07
N LEU A 336 17.39 -10.39 -3.80
CA LEU A 336 16.82 -9.38 -2.90
C LEU A 336 16.99 -7.96 -3.45
N LEU A 337 18.19 -7.58 -3.90
CA LEU A 337 18.45 -6.25 -4.47
C LEU A 337 17.64 -6.01 -5.75
N SER A 338 17.52 -7.02 -6.62
CA SER A 338 16.68 -6.96 -7.82
C SER A 338 15.20 -6.77 -7.47
N TYR A 339 14.69 -7.51 -6.48
CA TYR A 339 13.30 -7.43 -6.03
C TYR A 339 12.96 -6.07 -5.39
N LEU A 340 13.80 -5.61 -4.46
CA LEU A 340 13.67 -4.31 -3.80
C LEU A 340 13.77 -3.13 -4.78
N GLY A 341 14.70 -3.22 -5.75
CA GLY A 341 14.87 -2.23 -6.81
C GLY A 341 13.66 -2.17 -7.74
N GLY A 342 13.19 -3.33 -8.22
CA GLY A 342 12.01 -3.43 -9.09
C GLY A 342 10.73 -2.90 -8.44
N PHE A 343 10.48 -3.25 -7.17
CA PHE A 343 9.35 -2.72 -6.40
C PHE A 343 9.42 -1.18 -6.29
N SER A 344 10.59 -0.64 -5.97
CA SER A 344 10.79 0.81 -5.83
C SER A 344 10.53 1.55 -7.14
N GLN A 345 11.07 1.06 -8.26
CA GLN A 345 10.84 1.63 -9.59
C GLN A 345 9.35 1.57 -9.98
N PHE A 346 8.67 0.45 -9.72
CA PHE A 346 7.24 0.28 -10.00
C PHE A 346 6.37 1.27 -9.20
N MET A 347 6.60 1.40 -7.89
CA MET A 347 5.88 2.36 -7.04
C MET A 347 6.09 3.81 -7.52
N ILE A 348 7.34 4.19 -7.80
CA ILE A 348 7.69 5.53 -8.30
C ILE A 348 7.05 5.80 -9.67
N ALA A 349 7.01 4.82 -10.57
CA ALA A 349 6.40 4.96 -11.89
C ALA A 349 4.87 5.14 -11.81
N VAL A 350 4.17 4.25 -11.10
CA VAL A 350 2.69 4.28 -11.01
C VAL A 350 2.21 5.57 -10.34
N ILE A 351 2.77 5.92 -9.19
CA ILE A 351 2.33 7.09 -8.43
C ILE A 351 2.85 8.38 -9.08
N GLY A 352 4.04 8.35 -9.70
CA GLY A 352 4.59 9.49 -10.43
C GLY A 352 3.77 9.90 -11.65
N VAL A 353 3.16 8.96 -12.39
CA VAL A 353 2.20 9.27 -13.46
C VAL A 353 0.98 10.02 -12.92
N ILE A 354 0.44 9.57 -11.78
CA ILE A 354 -0.73 10.18 -11.13
C ILE A 354 -0.40 11.59 -10.62
N ILE A 355 0.72 11.76 -9.90
CA ILE A 355 1.12 13.06 -9.36
C ILE A 355 1.50 14.03 -10.48
N LYS A 356 2.16 13.58 -11.55
CA LYS A 356 2.50 14.45 -12.69
C LYS A 356 1.26 14.97 -13.41
N PHE A 357 0.22 14.15 -13.58
CA PHE A 357 -1.07 14.60 -14.09
C PHE A 357 -1.73 15.62 -13.16
N TYR A 358 -1.77 15.33 -11.85
CA TYR A 358 -2.31 16.26 -10.84
C TYR A 358 -1.56 17.60 -10.80
N ASN A 359 -0.23 17.58 -10.73
CA ASN A 359 0.63 18.76 -10.68
C ASN A 359 0.45 19.61 -11.95
N ARG A 360 0.29 19.00 -13.14
CA ARG A 360 0.00 19.72 -14.39
C ARG A 360 -1.35 20.47 -14.32
N GLU A 361 -2.44 19.80 -13.98
CA GLU A 361 -3.76 20.44 -13.95
C GLU A 361 -3.82 21.50 -12.84
N HIS A 362 -3.24 21.22 -11.66
CA HIS A 362 -3.16 22.17 -10.55
C HIS A 362 -2.34 23.42 -10.92
N MET A 363 -1.23 23.27 -11.66
CA MET A 363 -0.43 24.38 -12.18
C MET A 363 -1.28 25.28 -13.09
N ILE A 364 -1.97 24.71 -14.08
CA ILE A 364 -2.77 25.49 -15.03
C ILE A 364 -3.94 26.20 -14.32
N ILE A 365 -4.54 25.57 -13.30
CA ILE A 365 -5.61 26.18 -12.49
C ILE A 365 -5.07 27.31 -11.60
N GLU A 366 -3.87 27.19 -11.02
CA GLU A 366 -3.26 28.30 -10.28
C GLU A 366 -2.90 29.46 -11.21
N MET A 367 -2.31 29.19 -12.38
CA MET A 367 -2.05 30.19 -13.42
C MET A 367 -3.35 30.88 -13.89
N ALA A 368 -4.44 30.14 -14.10
CA ALA A 368 -5.73 30.71 -14.48
C ALA A 368 -6.33 31.61 -13.39
N ASN A 369 -6.21 31.24 -12.11
CA ASN A 369 -6.61 32.04 -10.95
C ASN A 369 -5.68 33.26 -10.69
N ASP A 370 -4.46 33.27 -11.23
CA ASP A 370 -3.54 34.41 -11.19
C ASP A 370 -3.65 35.34 -12.40
N LEU A 371 -4.21 34.86 -13.52
CA LEU A 371 -4.43 35.63 -14.75
C LEU A 371 -5.84 36.26 -14.81
N TYR A 372 -6.91 35.48 -14.59
CA TYR A 372 -8.29 35.87 -14.90
C TYR A 372 -9.19 36.01 -13.66
N GLU A 373 -10.29 36.76 -13.80
CA GLU A 373 -11.42 36.81 -12.85
C GLU A 373 -12.63 36.09 -13.45
N PHE A 374 -13.37 35.34 -12.62
CA PHE A 374 -14.49 34.50 -13.03
C PHE A 374 -15.83 35.03 -12.48
N ASP A 375 -16.85 35.15 -13.33
CA ASP A 375 -18.23 35.45 -12.93
C ASP A 375 -19.12 34.21 -13.10
N LEU A 376 -19.43 33.56 -11.98
CA LEU A 376 -20.28 32.37 -11.91
C LEU A 376 -21.75 32.70 -11.57
N ASN A 377 -22.08 33.94 -11.20
CA ASN A 377 -23.34 34.25 -10.50
C ASN A 377 -24.54 34.54 -11.42
N LYS A 378 -24.31 34.85 -12.70
CA LYS A 378 -25.34 35.35 -13.62
C LYS A 378 -26.56 34.43 -13.84
N ARG A 379 -26.44 33.11 -13.58
CA ARG A 379 -27.57 32.16 -13.77
C ARG A 379 -28.57 32.16 -12.61
N ARG A 380 -28.18 32.60 -11.40
CA ARG A 380 -29.04 32.54 -10.21
C ARG A 380 -30.14 33.62 -10.23
N ASN A 381 -29.81 34.84 -10.65
CA ASN A 381 -30.78 35.94 -10.71
C ASN A 381 -31.82 35.73 -11.82
N ASN A 382 -31.40 35.37 -13.03
CA ASN A 382 -32.31 35.15 -14.16
C ASN A 382 -33.35 34.05 -13.88
N THR A 383 -32.97 33.02 -13.10
CA THR A 383 -33.91 31.96 -12.69
C THR A 383 -34.95 32.46 -11.68
N ILE A 384 -34.58 33.43 -10.82
CA ILE A 384 -35.50 34.07 -9.87
C ILE A 384 -36.45 35.01 -10.62
N GLU A 385 -35.95 35.83 -11.54
CA GLU A 385 -36.78 36.74 -12.36
C GLU A 385 -37.76 35.98 -13.27
N ALA A 386 -37.31 34.90 -13.93
CA ALA A 386 -38.19 34.07 -14.77
C ALA A 386 -39.32 33.41 -13.94
N ASN A 387 -39.00 32.89 -12.74
CA ASN A 387 -40.01 32.33 -11.84
C ASN A 387 -40.96 33.40 -11.30
N HIS A 388 -40.48 34.60 -11.00
CA HIS A 388 -41.31 35.72 -10.56
C HIS A 388 -42.26 36.19 -11.68
N GLY A 389 -41.77 36.20 -12.93
CA GLY A 389 -42.58 36.42 -14.14
C GLY A 389 -43.72 35.41 -14.25
N LEU A 390 -43.42 34.11 -14.23
CA LEU A 390 -44.46 33.05 -14.30
C LEU A 390 -45.48 33.17 -13.15
N LEU A 391 -45.03 33.37 -11.91
CA LEU A 391 -45.91 33.47 -10.74
C LEU A 391 -46.81 34.72 -10.77
N SER A 392 -46.41 35.79 -11.46
CA SER A 392 -47.24 36.99 -11.63
C SER A 392 -48.42 36.80 -12.60
N SER A 393 -48.30 35.82 -13.52
CA SER A 393 -49.25 35.57 -14.62
C SER A 393 -50.45 34.71 -14.23
N THR A 394 -50.32 33.89 -13.18
CA THR A 394 -51.38 32.95 -12.75
C THR A 394 -52.08 33.45 -11.49
N GLN A 395 -53.42 33.35 -11.48
CA GLN A 395 -54.26 33.87 -10.39
C GLN A 395 -53.93 33.23 -9.03
N LYS A 396 -53.63 31.91 -9.01
CA LYS A 396 -53.15 31.19 -7.81
C LYS A 396 -51.76 31.65 -7.33
N GLY A 397 -50.89 32.11 -8.24
CA GLY A 397 -49.57 32.65 -7.89
C GLY A 397 -49.65 33.98 -7.13
N ARG A 398 -50.59 34.86 -7.52
CA ARG A 398 -50.84 36.13 -6.83
C ARG A 398 -51.35 35.94 -5.39
N GLU A 399 -52.12 34.89 -5.13
CA GLU A 399 -52.56 34.55 -3.77
C GLU A 399 -51.43 34.00 -2.90
N ALA A 400 -50.56 33.16 -3.46
CA ALA A 400 -49.35 32.70 -2.77
C ALA A 400 -48.44 33.87 -2.38
N LEU A 401 -48.22 34.83 -3.30
CA LEU A 401 -47.39 36.00 -3.06
C LEU A 401 -47.94 36.92 -1.93
N LYS A 402 -49.28 37.09 -1.86
CA LYS A 402 -49.93 37.80 -0.76
C LYS A 402 -49.76 37.06 0.58
N ARG A 403 -49.82 35.73 0.60
CA ARG A 403 -49.61 34.91 1.80
C ARG A 403 -48.15 34.95 2.30
N SER A 404 -47.16 35.04 1.42
CA SER A 404 -45.75 35.21 1.83
C SER A 404 -45.47 36.61 2.38
N MET A 405 -46.02 37.66 1.78
CA MET A 405 -45.77 39.04 2.18
C MET A 405 -46.25 39.33 3.62
N HIS A 406 -47.34 38.67 4.06
CA HIS A 406 -47.89 38.85 5.40
C HIS A 406 -47.11 38.13 6.52
N LYS A 407 -46.06 37.37 6.19
CA LYS A 407 -45.27 36.56 7.15
C LYS A 407 -43.82 37.04 7.36
N ILE A 408 -43.51 38.29 6.97
CA ILE A 408 -42.18 38.91 7.17
C ILE A 408 -42.26 40.04 8.22
N LYS A 409 -42.80 39.70 9.39
CA LYS A 409 -42.63 40.38 10.68
C LYS A 409 -42.75 39.32 11.78
N GLY A 410 -41.72 38.50 11.90
CA GLY A 410 -41.63 37.35 12.79
C GLY A 410 -40.24 36.74 12.71
N ASP A 411 -39.68 36.39 13.86
CA ASP A 411 -38.27 36.04 14.01
C ASP A 411 -37.94 34.62 13.49
N SER A 412 -36.64 34.45 13.20
CA SER A 412 -35.88 33.21 13.30
C SER A 412 -36.06 32.06 12.30
N SER A 413 -34.88 31.51 12.03
CA SER A 413 -34.53 30.27 11.34
C SER A 413 -35.47 29.08 11.53
N LEU A 414 -35.47 28.16 10.55
CA LEU A 414 -35.43 26.74 10.89
C LEU A 414 -34.59 25.91 9.91
N HIS A 415 -33.65 25.15 10.48
CA HIS A 415 -32.85 24.13 9.82
C HIS A 415 -33.73 22.90 9.58
N ILE A 416 -33.72 22.33 8.37
CA ILE A 416 -34.29 20.98 8.17
C ILE A 416 -33.38 20.00 8.93
N LYS A 417 -33.98 19.14 9.78
CA LYS A 417 -33.29 18.03 10.44
C LYS A 417 -33.86 16.71 9.95
N SER A 418 -32.97 15.77 9.65
CA SER A 418 -33.28 14.34 9.60
C SER A 418 -33.57 13.81 11.01
N MET A 419 -34.13 12.60 11.10
CA MET A 419 -34.68 12.02 12.34
C MET A 419 -33.70 11.97 13.52
N SER A 420 -34.23 12.30 14.70
CA SER A 420 -33.93 11.60 15.95
C SER A 420 -35.20 11.52 16.81
N THR A 421 -35.39 10.43 17.53
CA THR A 421 -36.66 10.06 18.19
C THR A 421 -36.87 10.74 19.56
N PHE A 422 -38.11 10.69 20.06
CA PHE A 422 -38.54 10.69 21.47
C PHE A 422 -37.51 11.14 22.54
N ASN A 423 -37.80 12.10 23.42
CA ASN A 423 -39.04 12.17 24.21
C ASN A 423 -39.32 13.58 24.81
N GLN A 424 -40.51 13.78 25.38
CA GLN A 424 -40.88 14.95 26.22
C GLN A 424 -40.47 14.67 27.70
N LYS A 425 -40.69 15.47 28.76
CA LYS A 425 -41.85 16.31 29.16
C LYS A 425 -41.47 17.22 30.40
N PRO A 426 -42.37 17.87 31.17
CA PRO A 426 -42.59 19.32 31.12
C PRO A 426 -42.24 20.13 32.41
N MET A 427 -42.59 21.43 32.41
CA MET A 427 -42.51 22.39 33.53
C MET A 427 -43.48 22.09 34.71
N MET A 428 -43.05 22.38 35.94
CA MET A 428 -43.89 22.81 37.09
C MET A 428 -42.99 23.33 38.25
N GLY A 429 -43.52 24.13 39.20
CA GLY A 429 -43.02 24.11 40.60
C GLY A 429 -42.03 25.19 41.10
N GLN A 430 -42.52 26.42 41.26
CA GLN A 430 -42.40 27.34 42.43
C GLN A 430 -41.52 27.00 43.67
N PHE A 431 -40.95 28.06 44.31
CA PHE A 431 -40.47 28.23 45.72
C PHE A 431 -38.95 28.42 46.06
N LEU A 432 -38.67 29.51 46.78
CA LEU A 432 -37.69 29.77 47.88
C LEU A 432 -36.17 29.38 47.78
N SER A 433 -35.31 30.39 47.52
CA SER A 433 -34.42 31.10 48.50
C SER A 433 -33.94 30.39 49.79
N PRO A 434 -32.77 30.73 50.40
CA PRO A 434 -31.43 31.12 49.88
C PRO A 434 -30.24 30.45 50.64
N LYS A 435 -28.96 30.71 50.26
CA LYS A 435 -27.81 30.95 51.20
C LYS A 435 -26.44 31.27 50.57
N SER A 436 -25.71 32.19 51.23
CA SER A 436 -24.23 32.37 51.42
C SER A 436 -23.25 32.35 50.21
N ILE A 437 -22.29 33.28 50.01
CA ILE A 437 -21.28 33.94 50.90
C ILE A 437 -20.19 32.94 51.34
N GLU A 438 -18.86 33.14 51.22
CA GLU A 438 -17.98 34.20 50.65
C GLU A 438 -16.91 33.51 49.74
N LYS A 439 -15.74 33.96 49.26
CA LYS A 439 -14.82 35.15 49.29
C LYS A 439 -14.08 35.15 47.90
N GLN A 440 -13.31 36.09 47.34
CA GLN A 440 -12.32 37.11 47.80
C GLN A 440 -11.05 36.49 48.46
N GLU A 441 -9.82 37.02 48.34
CA GLU A 441 -9.28 38.27 47.78
C GLU A 441 -8.12 37.97 46.79
N SER A 442 -7.75 38.83 45.84
CA SER A 442 -6.74 39.90 46.00
C SER A 442 -6.30 40.41 44.60
N LEU A 443 -5.69 41.58 44.36
CA LEU A 443 -5.46 42.77 45.19
C LEU A 443 -5.49 44.02 44.27
N LYS A 444 -6.30 45.03 44.58
CA LYS A 444 -6.33 46.30 43.81
C LYS A 444 -5.37 47.32 44.41
N LEU A 445 -4.17 47.49 43.83
CA LEU A 445 -3.28 48.62 44.19
C LEU A 445 -2.34 49.08 43.05
N LYS A 446 -2.93 49.63 41.99
CA LYS A 446 -2.34 50.63 41.07
C LYS A 446 -3.44 51.17 40.14
N GLU A 447 -3.15 52.29 39.46
CA GLU A 447 -4.05 53.01 38.53
C GLU A 447 -5.17 53.83 39.17
N ALA A 448 -4.80 54.71 40.11
CA ALA A 448 -5.61 55.84 40.58
C ALA A 448 -4.90 57.21 40.44
N ILE A 449 -3.97 57.35 39.48
CA ILE A 449 -3.45 58.63 38.97
C ILE A 449 -3.32 58.50 37.45
N ASN A 450 -4.24 59.10 36.67
CA ASN A 450 -4.04 59.61 35.29
C ASN A 450 -5.28 60.25 34.63
N SER A 451 -6.36 60.53 35.38
CA SER A 451 -7.63 61.03 34.85
C SER A 451 -7.72 62.57 34.76
N HIS A 452 -6.74 63.25 34.15
CA HIS A 452 -6.86 64.72 33.94
C HIS A 452 -6.08 65.31 32.74
N ARG A 453 -6.02 64.62 31.58
CA ARG A 453 -5.39 65.19 30.36
C ARG A 453 -6.05 64.82 29.02
N SER A 454 -7.39 64.84 28.94
CA SER A 454 -8.15 64.29 27.79
C SER A 454 -9.33 65.13 27.28
N SER A 455 -9.26 66.47 27.37
CA SER A 455 -10.33 67.40 26.91
C SER A 455 -10.02 68.27 25.67
N LYS A 456 -8.75 68.39 25.23
CA LYS A 456 -8.40 69.12 23.98
C LYS A 456 -8.03 68.24 22.77
N LEU A 457 -7.93 66.92 22.94
CA LEU A 457 -7.54 65.98 21.86
C LEU A 457 -8.71 65.16 21.27
N LYS A 458 -9.90 65.77 21.18
CA LYS A 458 -11.10 65.15 20.58
C LYS A 458 -11.71 65.90 19.38
N ARG A 459 -11.18 67.08 19.02
CA ARG A 459 -11.71 67.89 17.90
C ARG A 459 -10.93 67.72 16.59
N VAL A 460 -9.63 67.41 16.66
CA VAL A 460 -8.77 67.13 15.48
C VAL A 460 -8.97 65.70 14.96
N SER A 461 -9.46 64.78 15.79
CA SER A 461 -9.70 63.38 15.43
C SER A 461 -11.05 63.11 14.75
N GLN A 462 -11.88 64.13 14.50
CA GLN A 462 -13.16 63.97 13.78
C GLN A 462 -13.04 64.29 12.28
N LEU A 463 -12.17 65.23 11.89
CA LEU A 463 -11.90 65.59 10.48
C LEU A 463 -11.22 64.48 9.68
N LYS A 464 -10.65 63.44 10.31
CA LYS A 464 -9.93 62.34 9.64
C LYS A 464 -10.71 61.02 9.56
N VAL A 465 -12.03 61.05 9.85
CA VAL A 465 -12.87 59.83 10.01
C VAL A 465 -13.81 59.57 8.81
N GLN A 466 -14.01 60.54 7.91
CA GLN A 466 -14.87 60.34 6.74
C GLN A 466 -14.12 59.74 5.53
N CYS A 467 -12.95 60.27 5.17
CA CYS A 467 -12.12 59.77 4.06
C CYS A 467 -11.70 58.28 4.24
N SER A 468 -11.51 57.81 5.47
CA SER A 468 -11.24 56.39 5.73
C SER A 468 -12.41 55.46 5.40
N ALA A 469 -13.65 55.93 5.45
CA ALA A 469 -14.85 55.13 5.17
C ALA A 469 -15.03 54.85 3.66
N ILE A 470 -14.52 55.73 2.79
CA ILE A 470 -14.52 55.55 1.34
C ILE A 470 -13.29 54.73 0.91
N PHE A 471 -12.13 54.95 1.52
CA PHE A 471 -10.94 54.11 1.35
C PHE A 471 -11.21 52.64 1.71
N GLU A 472 -11.93 52.34 2.80
CA GLU A 472 -12.36 50.98 3.12
C GLU A 472 -13.39 50.41 2.12
N GLN A 473 -14.23 51.24 1.49
CA GLN A 473 -15.11 50.79 0.41
C GLN A 473 -14.33 50.47 -0.87
N PHE A 474 -13.29 51.26 -1.21
CA PHE A 474 -12.35 50.94 -2.28
C PHE A 474 -11.63 49.61 -2.01
N LYS A 475 -11.10 49.43 -0.80
CA LYS A 475 -10.44 48.20 -0.30
C LYS A 475 -11.38 46.98 -0.39
N GLN A 476 -12.63 47.10 0.05
CA GLN A 476 -13.67 46.06 -0.10
C GLN A 476 -13.94 45.69 -1.58
N ILE A 477 -14.10 46.69 -2.46
CA ILE A 477 -14.36 46.48 -3.89
C ILE A 477 -13.21 45.69 -4.55
N MET A 478 -11.96 46.02 -4.19
CA MET A 478 -10.74 45.41 -4.74
C MET A 478 -10.44 43.99 -4.21
N ILE A 479 -11.00 43.60 -3.06
CA ILE A 479 -10.75 42.29 -2.41
C ILE A 479 -11.78 41.21 -2.84
N SER A 480 -12.88 41.58 -3.49
CA SER A 480 -14.05 40.73 -3.79
C SER A 480 -13.87 39.65 -4.90
N ASN A 481 -12.73 38.92 -4.89
CA ASN A 481 -12.36 37.92 -5.90
C ASN A 481 -13.00 36.55 -5.65
N GLN A 482 -13.62 35.97 -6.68
CA GLN A 482 -14.11 34.58 -6.67
C GLN A 482 -13.04 33.63 -7.20
N HIS A 483 -12.40 32.86 -6.32
CA HIS A 483 -11.44 31.82 -6.68
C HIS A 483 -12.14 30.53 -7.10
N ILE A 484 -11.67 29.89 -8.19
CA ILE A 484 -12.10 28.53 -8.54
C ILE A 484 -11.31 27.52 -7.71
N GLY A 485 -12.00 26.84 -6.79
CA GLY A 485 -11.46 25.73 -6.01
C GLY A 485 -11.42 24.43 -6.80
N ILE A 486 -10.34 23.65 -6.65
CA ILE A 486 -10.15 22.37 -7.34
C ILE A 486 -11.06 21.31 -6.70
N SER A 487 -12.22 21.09 -7.30
CA SER A 487 -13.11 19.98 -6.93
C SER A 487 -12.60 18.65 -7.49
N ILE A 488 -12.64 17.58 -6.70
CA ILE A 488 -12.25 16.21 -7.11
C ILE A 488 -13.00 15.76 -8.38
N LYS A 489 -14.23 16.25 -8.59
CA LYS A 489 -15.03 16.02 -9.82
C LYS A 489 -14.33 16.49 -11.11
N LEU A 490 -13.60 17.61 -11.10
CA LEU A 490 -12.88 18.12 -12.27
C LEU A 490 -11.79 17.14 -12.70
N ILE A 491 -10.94 16.72 -11.74
CA ILE A 491 -9.86 15.74 -11.96
C ILE A 491 -10.46 14.42 -12.50
N LEU A 492 -11.53 13.91 -11.88
CA LEU A 492 -12.22 12.70 -12.35
C LEU A 492 -12.79 12.83 -13.77
N SER A 493 -13.41 13.98 -14.11
CA SER A 493 -14.00 14.24 -15.44
C SER A 493 -13.00 14.27 -16.59
N GLN A 494 -11.70 14.35 -16.27
CA GLN A 494 -10.61 14.46 -17.23
C GLN A 494 -9.78 13.16 -17.34
N ILE A 495 -9.89 12.29 -16.33
CA ILE A 495 -9.30 10.93 -16.32
C ILE A 495 -10.29 9.87 -16.82
N MET A 496 -11.59 10.02 -16.52
CA MET A 496 -12.65 9.08 -16.90
C MET A 496 -13.73 9.77 -17.76
N PRO A 497 -13.95 9.35 -19.03
CA PRO A 497 -14.82 10.05 -19.98
C PRO A 497 -16.34 9.81 -19.77
N PHE A 498 -16.80 9.63 -18.52
CA PHE A 498 -18.21 9.43 -18.22
C PHE A 498 -18.99 10.74 -18.25
N GLN A 499 -20.02 10.81 -19.11
CA GLN A 499 -20.84 12.01 -19.32
C GLN A 499 -21.53 12.53 -18.04
N CYS A 500 -21.78 11.67 -17.06
CA CYS A 500 -22.44 12.00 -15.79
C CYS A 500 -21.64 12.94 -14.85
N ILE A 501 -20.38 13.28 -15.17
CA ILE A 501 -19.49 14.08 -14.30
C ILE A 501 -19.31 15.53 -14.82
N GLN A 502 -19.77 15.88 -16.02
CA GLN A 502 -19.60 17.22 -16.57
C GLN A 502 -20.49 18.27 -15.87
N SER A 503 -19.87 19.27 -15.24
CA SER A 503 -20.53 20.49 -14.73
C SER A 503 -20.29 21.70 -15.63
N ASP A 504 -21.13 22.74 -15.51
CA ASP A 504 -20.93 24.03 -16.20
C ASP A 504 -19.52 24.62 -15.93
N GLU A 505 -18.98 24.39 -14.73
CA GLU A 505 -17.63 24.82 -14.32
C GLU A 505 -16.54 24.19 -15.18
N CYS A 506 -16.72 22.92 -15.61
CA CYS A 506 -15.78 22.23 -16.49
C CYS A 506 -15.68 22.91 -17.87
N VAL A 507 -16.78 23.52 -18.34
CA VAL A 507 -16.82 24.26 -19.62
C VAL A 507 -16.13 25.62 -19.49
N VAL A 508 -16.36 26.33 -18.37
CA VAL A 508 -15.61 27.56 -18.04
C VAL A 508 -14.11 27.26 -17.94
N LEU A 509 -13.72 26.20 -17.24
CA LEU A 509 -12.32 25.86 -17.03
C LEU A 509 -11.63 25.44 -18.33
N LYS A 510 -12.24 24.59 -19.17
CA LYS A 510 -11.67 24.24 -20.49
C LYS A 510 -11.47 25.47 -21.38
N LYS A 511 -12.39 26.44 -21.32
CA LYS A 511 -12.26 27.72 -22.03
C LYS A 511 -11.14 28.60 -21.45
N ALA A 512 -10.95 28.60 -20.13
CA ALA A 512 -9.83 29.28 -19.48
C ALA A 512 -8.48 28.62 -19.84
N ILE A 513 -8.36 27.30 -19.73
CA ILE A 513 -7.17 26.51 -20.11
C ILE A 513 -6.78 26.80 -21.58
N ALA A 514 -7.75 26.84 -22.49
CA ALA A 514 -7.50 27.17 -23.89
C ALA A 514 -7.00 28.62 -24.11
N GLN A 515 -7.47 29.59 -23.30
CA GLN A 515 -6.99 30.97 -23.33
C GLN A 515 -5.59 31.10 -22.70
N VAL A 516 -5.34 30.47 -21.54
CA VAL A 516 -4.03 30.38 -20.89
C VAL A 516 -2.98 29.86 -21.87
N ASN A 517 -3.23 28.70 -22.50
CA ASN A 517 -2.29 28.08 -23.43
C ASN A 517 -2.02 28.92 -24.69
N LYS A 518 -2.96 29.80 -25.07
CA LYS A 518 -2.78 30.74 -26.19
C LYS A 518 -2.02 32.00 -25.78
N GLU A 519 -2.27 32.52 -24.58
CA GLU A 519 -1.64 33.74 -24.07
C GLU A 519 -0.27 33.48 -23.43
N LEU A 520 0.10 32.21 -23.20
CA LEU A 520 1.45 31.75 -22.82
C LEU A 520 2.43 31.54 -23.99
N ASP A 521 1.99 31.72 -25.24
CA ASP A 521 2.90 31.68 -26.39
C ASP A 521 3.89 32.85 -26.32
N ILE A 522 5.19 32.52 -26.22
CA ILE A 522 6.31 33.47 -26.14
C ILE A 522 6.29 34.45 -27.33
N GLN A 523 5.97 33.97 -28.53
CA GLN A 523 5.91 34.79 -29.74
C GLN A 523 4.75 35.78 -29.68
N TYR A 524 3.61 35.36 -29.11
CA TYR A 524 2.46 36.23 -28.84
C TYR A 524 2.75 37.26 -27.73
N ILE A 525 3.34 36.83 -26.60
CA ILE A 525 3.70 37.70 -25.46
C ILE A 525 4.67 38.80 -25.90
N ILE A 526 5.81 38.45 -26.50
CA ILE A 526 6.85 39.41 -26.89
C ILE A 526 6.32 40.40 -27.93
N ARG A 527 5.44 39.94 -28.83
CA ARG A 527 4.77 40.78 -29.83
C ARG A 527 3.78 41.74 -29.18
N GLN A 528 2.86 41.25 -28.34
CA GLN A 528 1.87 42.10 -27.66
C GLN A 528 2.53 43.09 -26.68
N LEU A 529 3.60 42.72 -25.98
CA LEU A 529 4.38 43.65 -25.16
C LEU A 529 5.01 44.76 -26.01
N HIS A 530 5.64 44.42 -27.15
CA HIS A 530 6.20 45.44 -28.05
C HIS A 530 5.15 46.35 -28.67
N GLU A 531 4.01 45.79 -29.11
CA GLU A 531 2.88 46.55 -29.65
C GLU A 531 2.32 47.49 -28.56
N MET A 532 2.05 46.99 -27.34
CA MET A 532 1.53 47.78 -26.23
C MET A 532 2.49 48.86 -25.73
N ILE A 533 3.79 48.58 -25.57
CA ILE A 533 4.78 49.56 -25.08
C ILE A 533 4.98 50.70 -26.08
N LYS A 534 5.00 50.39 -27.38
CA LYS A 534 5.05 51.40 -28.45
C LYS A 534 3.78 52.25 -28.46
N LEU A 535 2.61 51.62 -28.41
CA LEU A 535 1.32 52.30 -28.36
C LEU A 535 1.22 53.24 -27.13
N LYS A 536 1.61 52.75 -25.96
CA LYS A 536 1.49 53.48 -24.68
C LYS A 536 2.38 54.74 -24.61
N ARG A 537 3.55 54.73 -25.27
CA ARG A 537 4.46 55.90 -25.33
C ARG A 537 4.08 56.94 -26.39
N VAL A 538 3.17 56.62 -27.32
CA VAL A 538 2.80 57.50 -28.45
C VAL A 538 1.41 58.13 -28.26
N LEU A 539 0.52 57.53 -27.47
CA LEU A 539 -0.89 57.94 -27.37
C LEU A 539 -1.36 58.45 -25.99
N PHE A 540 -0.53 58.43 -24.95
CA PHE A 540 -0.95 58.82 -23.60
C PHE A 540 0.07 59.73 -22.89
N ASN A 541 -0.44 60.80 -22.28
CA ASN A 541 0.31 61.63 -21.32
C ASN A 541 0.47 60.92 -19.97
N SER A 542 1.36 61.43 -19.10
CA SER A 542 1.67 60.83 -17.78
C SER A 542 0.43 60.52 -16.94
N ASP A 543 -0.49 61.49 -16.78
CA ASP A 543 -1.68 61.32 -15.95
C ASP A 543 -2.70 60.33 -16.57
N GLN A 544 -2.75 60.26 -17.91
CA GLN A 544 -3.53 59.23 -18.63
C GLN A 544 -2.90 57.83 -18.50
N ILE A 545 -1.56 57.74 -18.44
CA ILE A 545 -0.84 56.49 -18.14
C ILE A 545 -1.16 56.01 -16.72
N THR A 546 -1.19 56.92 -15.74
CA THR A 546 -1.63 56.62 -14.36
C THR A 546 -3.05 56.06 -14.37
N LEU A 547 -4.03 56.76 -14.98
CA LEU A 547 -5.42 56.28 -15.06
C LEU A 547 -5.53 54.92 -15.78
N PHE A 548 -4.77 54.73 -16.86
CA PHE A 548 -4.75 53.48 -17.63
C PHE A 548 -4.20 52.28 -16.81
N ASN A 549 -3.29 52.50 -15.86
CA ASN A 549 -2.76 51.44 -15.01
C ASN A 549 -3.84 50.82 -14.10
N PHE A 550 -4.88 51.57 -13.72
CA PHE A 550 -5.97 51.06 -12.87
C PHE A 550 -7.07 50.29 -13.66
N THR A 551 -6.91 50.12 -14.97
CA THR A 551 -7.87 49.43 -15.85
C THR A 551 -7.95 47.92 -15.59
N HIS A 552 -8.90 47.28 -16.27
CA HIS A 552 -9.55 46.05 -15.84
C HIS A 552 -9.09 44.76 -16.56
N ARG A 553 -9.03 43.65 -15.82
CA ARG A 553 -8.62 42.32 -16.31
C ARG A 553 -9.59 41.75 -17.36
N PRO A 554 -9.12 40.85 -18.24
CA PRO A 554 -10.01 40.02 -19.04
C PRO A 554 -10.82 39.06 -18.14
N THR A 555 -12.14 39.14 -18.22
CA THR A 555 -13.09 38.26 -17.52
C THR A 555 -13.51 37.10 -18.44
N ILE A 556 -13.59 35.88 -17.91
CA ILE A 556 -14.01 34.69 -18.67
C ILE A 556 -15.42 34.26 -18.25
N SER A 557 -16.40 34.50 -19.12
CA SER A 557 -17.82 34.16 -18.92
C SER A 557 -18.30 33.11 -19.92
N LEU A 558 -19.44 32.46 -19.62
CA LEU A 558 -20.09 31.50 -20.53
C LEU A 558 -20.70 32.16 -21.78
N ILE A 559 -21.19 33.39 -21.68
CA ILE A 559 -21.89 34.13 -22.75
C ILE A 559 -21.12 35.41 -23.14
N ARG A 560 -21.12 35.76 -24.44
CA ARG A 560 -20.46 36.96 -25.00
C ARG A 560 -21.21 38.25 -24.64
N ASP A 561 -21.06 38.72 -23.41
CA ASP A 561 -21.47 40.07 -23.03
C ASP A 561 -20.35 41.10 -23.28
N LYS A 562 -20.65 42.15 -24.04
CA LYS A 562 -19.89 43.41 -23.97
C LYS A 562 -20.37 44.20 -22.75
N ARG A 563 -19.44 44.84 -22.04
CA ARG A 563 -19.65 45.58 -20.76
C ARG A 563 -19.87 44.67 -19.55
N ASN A 564 -18.77 44.24 -18.94
CA ASN A 564 -18.41 44.53 -17.53
C ASN A 564 -17.06 43.85 -17.21
N ARG A 565 -16.15 44.58 -16.55
CA ARG A 565 -14.80 44.14 -16.15
C ARG A 565 -14.43 44.80 -14.81
N LYS A 566 -13.42 44.29 -14.09
CA LYS A 566 -12.88 44.88 -12.84
C LYS A 566 -11.34 44.78 -12.76
N SER A 567 -10.73 45.40 -11.75
CA SER A 567 -9.34 45.89 -11.77
C SER A 567 -8.20 44.87 -11.53
N THR A 568 -6.99 45.30 -11.84
CA THR A 568 -5.86 44.43 -12.23
C THR A 568 -4.68 44.39 -11.27
N VAL A 569 -4.27 45.55 -10.75
CA VAL A 569 -2.87 45.80 -10.35
C VAL A 569 -2.54 45.49 -8.88
N LEU A 570 -3.53 45.46 -7.98
CA LEU A 570 -3.28 45.51 -6.54
C LEU A 570 -2.88 44.18 -5.86
N LYS A 571 -2.69 43.09 -6.60
CA LYS A 571 -2.35 41.78 -6.01
C LYS A 571 -0.89 41.68 -5.49
N GLN A 572 0.05 42.48 -6.02
CA GLN A 572 1.46 42.46 -5.56
C GLN A 572 1.72 43.26 -4.27
N ILE A 573 0.78 44.09 -3.82
CA ILE A 573 0.94 44.95 -2.62
C ILE A 573 0.24 44.34 -1.40
N LEU A 574 -0.82 43.54 -1.60
CA LEU A 574 -1.65 43.01 -0.50
C LEU A 574 -1.00 41.92 0.37
N ASP A 575 0.05 41.24 -0.12
CA ASP A 575 0.69 40.13 0.61
C ASP A 575 1.67 40.59 1.72
N ASN A 576 1.86 41.90 1.94
CA ASN A 576 2.69 42.45 3.01
C ASN A 576 1.91 43.47 3.89
N PRO A 577 1.85 43.30 5.22
CA PRO A 577 1.03 44.13 6.11
C PRO A 577 1.58 45.55 6.39
N THR A 578 2.63 45.98 5.70
CA THR A 578 3.38 47.23 5.97
C THR A 578 3.14 48.36 4.97
N GLN A 579 2.23 48.20 4.00
CA GLN A 579 2.07 49.14 2.86
C GLN A 579 0.71 49.86 2.76
N GLU A 580 -0.03 49.99 3.86
CA GLU A 580 -1.29 50.79 3.87
C GLU A 580 -1.05 52.28 3.51
N ILE A 581 0.14 52.82 3.84
CA ILE A 581 0.59 54.16 3.45
C ILE A 581 0.74 54.28 1.92
N VAL A 582 1.33 53.26 1.27
CA VAL A 582 1.55 53.25 -0.19
C VAL A 582 0.23 53.12 -0.94
N LEU A 583 -0.71 52.33 -0.40
CA LEU A 583 -2.07 52.22 -0.94
C LEU A 583 -2.85 53.54 -0.83
N SER A 584 -2.66 54.29 0.26
CA SER A 584 -3.23 55.63 0.42
C SER A 584 -2.63 56.62 -0.59
N GLN A 585 -1.32 56.61 -0.81
CA GLN A 585 -0.66 57.47 -1.82
C GLN A 585 -1.16 57.19 -3.24
N LEU A 586 -1.24 55.90 -3.61
CA LEU A 586 -1.78 55.47 -4.91
C LEU A 586 -3.25 55.88 -5.12
N PHE A 587 -4.05 55.99 -4.05
CA PHE A 587 -5.42 56.49 -4.12
C PHE A 587 -5.45 58.01 -4.33
N THR A 588 -4.61 58.78 -3.62
CA THR A 588 -4.46 60.23 -3.85
C THR A 588 -3.98 60.54 -5.27
N ASP A 589 -2.98 59.80 -5.78
CA ASP A 589 -2.48 59.96 -7.17
C ASP A 589 -3.57 59.66 -8.20
N LEU A 590 -4.45 58.68 -7.93
CA LEU A 590 -5.60 58.35 -8.77
C LEU A 590 -6.66 59.47 -8.75
N VAL A 591 -7.00 60.03 -7.59
CA VAL A 591 -7.93 61.16 -7.45
C VAL A 591 -7.40 62.39 -8.18
N ASN A 592 -6.13 62.75 -7.95
CA ASN A 592 -5.47 63.88 -8.62
C ASN A 592 -5.43 63.70 -10.14
N SER A 593 -5.11 62.49 -10.63
CA SER A 593 -5.13 62.17 -12.07
C SER A 593 -6.54 62.24 -12.66
N TYR A 594 -7.57 61.84 -11.91
CA TYR A 594 -8.97 61.93 -12.33
C TYR A 594 -9.46 63.38 -12.43
N GLN A 595 -9.16 64.20 -11.41
CA GLN A 595 -9.51 65.62 -11.36
C GLN A 595 -8.94 66.41 -12.55
N LYS A 596 -7.64 66.23 -12.85
CA LYS A 596 -6.99 66.84 -14.03
C LYS A 596 -7.67 66.44 -15.35
N LEU A 597 -8.08 65.18 -15.48
CA LEU A 597 -8.70 64.67 -16.72
C LEU A 597 -10.19 65.06 -16.86
N MET A 598 -10.82 65.51 -15.77
CA MET A 598 -12.17 66.10 -15.75
C MET A 598 -12.18 67.61 -16.05
N GLY A 599 -11.04 68.31 -15.88
CA GLY A 599 -10.81 69.66 -16.38
C GLY A 599 -11.44 70.79 -15.55
N LEU A 600 -10.84 71.09 -14.39
CA LEU A 600 -11.21 72.25 -13.55
C LEU A 600 -10.24 73.44 -13.63
N ASP A 601 -9.05 73.29 -14.21
CA ASP A 601 -7.96 74.30 -14.11
C ASP A 601 -7.47 74.91 -15.45
N ASP A 602 -7.88 74.40 -16.62
CA ASP A 602 -7.20 74.72 -17.89
C ASP A 602 -8.16 75.10 -19.04
N GLN A 603 -8.04 76.31 -19.57
CA GLN A 603 -8.94 76.87 -20.60
C GLN A 603 -8.61 76.42 -22.05
N ASN A 604 -7.68 75.47 -22.24
CA ASN A 604 -7.03 75.20 -23.53
C ASN A 604 -7.10 73.73 -24.02
N MET A 605 -8.09 72.94 -23.56
CA MET A 605 -8.32 71.58 -24.09
C MET A 605 -9.13 71.56 -25.38
N THR A 606 -8.84 70.64 -26.30
CA THR A 606 -9.59 70.46 -27.56
C THR A 606 -10.68 69.39 -27.45
N ASP A 607 -11.79 69.57 -28.20
CA ASP A 607 -12.96 68.68 -28.22
C ASP A 607 -12.67 67.18 -28.47
N GLU A 608 -11.58 66.86 -29.17
CA GLU A 608 -11.16 65.49 -29.40
C GLU A 608 -10.47 64.88 -28.18
N GLN A 609 -9.64 65.67 -27.47
CA GLN A 609 -9.01 65.27 -26.22
C GLN A 609 -10.05 65.10 -25.11
N ILE A 610 -11.07 65.98 -25.05
CA ILE A 610 -12.18 65.86 -24.09
C ILE A 610 -12.96 64.55 -24.34
N ARG A 611 -13.33 64.26 -25.61
CA ARG A 611 -13.97 62.98 -25.96
C ARG A 611 -13.08 61.76 -25.73
N PHE A 612 -11.76 61.91 -25.86
CA PHE A 612 -10.80 60.84 -25.54
C PHE A 612 -10.73 60.58 -24.03
N ASN A 613 -10.64 61.62 -23.19
CA ASN A 613 -10.64 61.51 -21.74
C ASN A 613 -11.95 60.91 -21.21
N GLN A 614 -13.11 61.37 -21.68
CA GLN A 614 -14.42 60.78 -21.36
C GLN A 614 -14.47 59.29 -21.72
N ARG A 615 -13.91 58.91 -22.88
CA ARG A 615 -13.84 57.52 -23.31
C ARG A 615 -12.86 56.69 -22.46
N LEU A 616 -11.76 57.28 -22.00
CA LEU A 616 -10.80 56.66 -21.07
C LEU A 616 -11.46 56.40 -19.70
N ILE A 617 -12.17 57.40 -19.15
CA ILE A 617 -12.92 57.30 -17.90
C ILE A 617 -13.99 56.20 -17.99
N SER A 618 -14.67 56.04 -19.14
CA SER A 618 -15.65 54.96 -19.34
C SER A 618 -15.08 53.54 -19.20
N LEU A 619 -13.75 53.37 -19.27
CA LEU A 619 -13.07 52.07 -19.11
C LEU A 619 -12.81 51.70 -17.63
N LEU A 620 -12.95 52.65 -16.69
CA LEU A 620 -12.90 52.41 -15.23
C LEU A 620 -14.16 51.71 -14.69
N GLY A 621 -15.17 51.46 -15.54
CA GLY A 621 -16.45 50.85 -15.15
C GLY A 621 -17.34 51.79 -14.35
N GLN A 622 -18.52 51.32 -13.94
CA GLN A 622 -19.56 52.20 -13.35
C GLN A 622 -19.36 52.53 -11.86
N LYS A 623 -18.55 51.77 -11.11
CA LYS A 623 -18.45 51.93 -9.65
C LYS A 623 -17.29 52.80 -9.18
N LEU A 624 -16.21 52.89 -9.95
CA LEU A 624 -15.01 53.64 -9.55
C LEU A 624 -15.13 55.15 -9.81
N PRO A 625 -15.65 55.63 -10.97
CA PRO A 625 -15.94 57.05 -11.19
C PRO A 625 -16.88 57.63 -10.13
N HIS A 626 -18.00 56.96 -9.82
CA HIS A 626 -18.91 57.38 -8.75
C HIS A 626 -18.30 57.37 -7.33
N LEU A 627 -17.17 56.69 -7.11
CA LEU A 627 -16.43 56.77 -5.85
C LEU A 627 -15.51 58.02 -5.83
N LEU A 628 -14.85 58.29 -6.95
CA LEU A 628 -13.95 59.45 -7.14
C LEU A 628 -14.72 60.77 -7.21
N GLU A 629 -15.86 60.79 -7.91
CA GLU A 629 -16.82 61.91 -7.95
C GLU A 629 -17.33 62.25 -6.55
N LYS A 630 -17.52 61.24 -5.69
CA LYS A 630 -18.00 61.44 -4.33
C LYS A 630 -16.92 62.03 -3.42
N GLU A 631 -15.65 61.60 -3.53
CA GLU A 631 -14.54 62.25 -2.82
C GLU A 631 -14.37 63.70 -3.27
N LEU A 632 -14.40 63.97 -4.59
CA LEU A 632 -14.27 65.32 -5.14
C LEU A 632 -15.40 66.25 -4.69
N ALA A 633 -16.65 65.77 -4.67
CA ALA A 633 -17.78 66.54 -4.17
C ALA A 633 -17.71 66.83 -2.65
N GLN A 634 -17.03 65.97 -1.87
CA GLN A 634 -16.81 66.23 -0.45
C GLN A 634 -15.63 67.20 -0.21
N ALA A 635 -14.66 67.27 -1.11
CA ALA A 635 -13.58 68.26 -1.05
C ALA A 635 -14.07 69.68 -1.37
N SER A 636 -15.05 69.84 -2.27
CA SER A 636 -15.57 71.16 -2.68
C SER A 636 -16.48 71.85 -1.67
N ASP A 637 -17.05 71.12 -0.69
CA ASP A 637 -17.95 71.69 0.33
C ASP A 637 -17.17 72.30 1.53
N ASP A 638 -15.90 71.93 1.75
CA ASP A 638 -15.08 72.46 2.85
C ASP A 638 -14.45 73.84 2.50
N ASP A 639 -14.08 74.08 1.24
CA ASP A 639 -13.37 75.31 0.78
C ASP A 639 -14.22 76.60 0.84
N SER A 640 -15.53 76.51 1.09
CA SER A 640 -16.45 77.67 1.02
C SER A 640 -16.76 78.34 2.37
N ASN A 641 -15.94 78.13 3.42
CA ASN A 641 -16.28 78.53 4.80
C ASN A 641 -15.24 79.38 5.57
N ASP A 642 -14.05 79.67 5.01
CA ASP A 642 -13.05 80.52 5.66
C ASP A 642 -12.91 81.91 4.96
N GLU A 643 -13.62 82.93 5.49
CA GLU A 643 -13.27 84.34 5.24
C GLU A 643 -12.36 84.87 6.37
N ASP A 644 -11.13 85.24 6.01
CA ASP A 644 -10.10 85.72 6.95
C ASP A 644 -10.42 87.13 7.53
N PRO A 645 -10.41 87.34 8.86
CA PRO A 645 -10.48 88.66 9.47
C PRO A 645 -9.11 89.37 9.45
N LYS A 646 -9.09 90.64 9.04
CA LYS A 646 -7.87 91.45 8.89
C LYS A 646 -7.16 91.78 10.23
N PRO A 647 -5.82 91.93 10.25
CA PRO A 647 -5.06 92.33 11.42
C PRO A 647 -4.76 93.85 11.46
N GLU A 648 -4.97 94.49 12.62
CA GLU A 648 -4.38 95.80 12.98
C GLU A 648 -3.98 95.82 14.47
N ASP A 649 -2.79 96.36 14.75
CA ASP A 649 -2.24 96.92 16.01
C ASP A 649 -2.36 96.12 17.35
N ILE A 650 -1.38 96.13 18.28
CA ILE A 650 -0.58 97.26 18.80
C ILE A 650 0.89 96.85 19.10
N ILE A 651 1.79 97.84 19.08
CA ILE A 651 3.24 97.72 19.34
C ILE A 651 3.61 98.01 20.82
N SER A 652 4.70 97.39 21.30
CA SER A 652 5.43 97.65 22.56
C SER A 652 4.79 97.07 23.85
N ARG A 653 5.53 96.88 24.96
CA ARG A 653 6.85 97.43 25.34
C ARG A 653 7.66 96.47 26.22
N SER A 654 8.95 96.73 26.35
CA SER A 654 9.93 95.96 27.12
C SER A 654 9.89 96.21 28.64
N SER A 655 9.90 95.13 29.42
CA SER A 655 10.56 95.04 30.74
C SER A 655 10.72 93.58 31.14
#